data_AF-A0A936MAZ0-F1
#
_entry.id   AF-A0A936MAZ0-F1
#
_cell.length_a   1.000
_cell.length_b   1.000
_cell.length_c   1.000
_cell.angle_alpha   90.00
_cell.angle_beta   90.00
_cell.angle_gamma   90.00
#
_symmetry.space_group_name_H-M   'P 1'
#
loop_
_entity.id
_entity.type
_entity.pdbx_description
1 polymer ?
#
loop_
_entity_poly.entity_id
_entity_poly.type
_entity_poly.pdbx_seq_one_letter_code
_entity_poly.pdbx_strand_id
1 'polypeptide(L)'
;MRNQYTLLFAFFLFLLAPELQAADNDYKRDWNEVWELVKKYRTKSAVEILQKIRTRATQEKNEREIVNAVLAKHYIQRNGGFDNDAPIAQEIMSDITATSSPLIRSVLYHSLGEYYWRYYQFNSWRFYNRTLSHDTKSHDITTWDPSTFRDTARCYYLKALTEEKALKDVRIQDVQTFSEYSPVTLQFPMTLYDFLVHKTIVFLQQSQPMSNDIAPEVNTIDALAPLDIFLTTSSLASSVASQHALAVGNHHYLILSLYQKILGFHRQDTVKTSLIESDIVRLQFARSVSSLESADSLYLHSLKRIMDVYSSDSCMTLAAYVIAQEFNKQNQPIDAMHICERAIELFPNSNGAQNCDALKAQINRKELSISLENTTLPNVPSVCTITSKNVTKLHFRIVKTDYNSKIFKKIRYNDYSYSTEDRVDKILDLSTMHSWEMTLPQSSDFLPHSVDVRLPALSLGQYFLVVSPKENFSLDSNAIAFSPIFVTRLFLHHQIFPQNGAVVMTVHDAESGKPLPDVTVNCYTGESNYRSLWKYDDLIITKKTSSNGECIILPKENNRKSFLVELISNDDYFLSENTFSAYEQSPEKDHNRTLFFTDRQIYRPGQTIYFKGIIYKNNNQHAVNEVLKNEKTIVRFFDVTYKEVTKLELRTNEFGSFSGSFTAPNTGLTGSMNIRNESGRIDLRVEEYKRPKFEVQFNPTKGEIVLGKKVTATGNALSFAGATISGASVSYRITRSARFPYRVWDYSIQTYGYSQLQRFSQQQEIARGTTTTNASGEFMVEFTARPDKLIPKKNKPVFTYTVSADVTDINGETHSSQTVVSAGYISLELGLAIGNDDGQSMMYDDESNPSNRSGNEPFVRNFKQNIRITSKNINQTLLPARGTLKTELLEQPKRSGILRDRLLPQPDQFPMSKNDFIAAFPNDSYQDDNLPEKWTVAQVIDSKEIQTDSTGLLITGIDRLLAPGMYRITLQSKDISGAALEVVRHCVVYDSSAKTPAIRMPVTLIPQNVICEPGEKATFLFGTSYPSATVRYQFEYRNQMLDQKLIEFSNEMREFSIPIEEKHRGGFTIYLTMVHDGRMYARAVHVAVPWSNKDLTIETATFRDKVQPGAKESWRLTIKNKDGKAPTAEMVARLYDASLDAYKPNWWEEFGWMNMYATMQVTSATSGVAQSQLYEKFWNYFPLSSSLV
;
A
#
# COMPACT_ATOMS: atom_id res chain seq x y z
N MET A 1 19.09 -56.59 4.83
CA MET A 1 18.97 -58.02 5.20
C MET A 1 17.49 -58.42 5.28
N ARG A 2 16.93 -59.03 4.23
CA ARG A 2 16.22 -60.33 4.29
C ARG A 2 15.81 -60.72 2.86
N ASN A 3 16.67 -61.53 2.26
CA ASN A 3 16.30 -62.45 1.18
C ASN A 3 15.42 -63.56 1.78
N GLN A 4 14.45 -64.07 1.02
CA GLN A 4 14.60 -65.38 0.38
C GLN A 4 13.53 -65.63 -0.69
N TYR A 5 13.99 -66.33 -1.73
CA TYR A 5 13.41 -66.56 -3.03
C TYR A 5 12.19 -67.51 -3.02
N THR A 6 11.21 -67.17 -3.84
CA THR A 6 10.83 -67.89 -5.07
C THR A 6 11.14 -69.39 -5.13
N LEU A 7 10.11 -70.21 -5.36
CA LEU A 7 9.97 -71.24 -6.42
C LEU A 7 9.16 -72.43 -5.92
N LEU A 8 7.98 -72.67 -6.53
CA LEU A 8 7.75 -73.85 -7.40
C LEU A 8 6.28 -73.92 -7.89
N PHE A 9 6.15 -74.15 -9.21
CA PHE A 9 4.96 -74.57 -9.98
C PHE A 9 3.85 -73.52 -10.14
N ALA A 10 3.72 -72.75 -11.22
CA ALA A 10 3.85 -73.05 -12.66
C ALA A 10 3.06 -74.30 -13.10
N PHE A 11 2.23 -74.10 -14.13
CA PHE A 11 1.66 -75.05 -15.11
C PHE A 11 0.15 -75.32 -15.10
N PHE A 12 -0.46 -74.89 -16.23
CA PHE A 12 -1.61 -75.42 -16.97
C PHE A 12 -3.00 -74.97 -16.53
N LEU A 13 -3.88 -74.44 -17.40
CA LEU A 13 -3.84 -73.89 -18.77
C LEU A 13 -5.19 -73.16 -18.87
N PHE A 14 -5.22 -71.87 -19.16
CA PHE A 14 -5.69 -71.38 -20.47
C PHE A 14 -6.75 -72.27 -21.14
N LEU A 15 -7.92 -71.69 -21.44
CA LEU A 15 -8.45 -71.67 -22.81
C LEU A 15 -9.68 -70.74 -22.87
N LEU A 16 -9.57 -69.79 -23.81
CA LEU A 16 -10.61 -68.92 -24.38
C LEU A 16 -10.90 -67.57 -23.69
N ALA A 17 -9.93 -66.64 -23.77
CA ALA A 17 -10.09 -65.33 -24.44
C ALA A 17 -8.82 -64.44 -24.26
N PRO A 18 -7.71 -64.68 -24.99
CA PRO A 18 -6.53 -63.83 -24.92
C PRO A 18 -6.51 -62.87 -26.09
N GLU A 19 -7.11 -61.70 -25.94
CA GLU A 19 -6.82 -60.56 -26.83
C GLU A 19 -7.10 -59.21 -26.13
N LEU A 20 -7.95 -59.17 -25.09
CA LEU A 20 -8.19 -57.93 -24.32
C LEU A 20 -7.23 -57.68 -23.15
N GLN A 21 -6.53 -58.68 -22.60
CA GLN A 21 -5.66 -58.51 -21.42
C GLN A 21 -4.19 -58.14 -21.74
N ALA A 22 -3.74 -58.34 -22.99
CA ALA A 22 -2.38 -57.99 -23.41
C ALA A 22 -2.25 -56.51 -23.81
N ALA A 23 -3.27 -55.94 -24.46
CA ALA A 23 -3.28 -54.53 -24.90
C ALA A 23 -3.18 -53.55 -23.71
N ASP A 24 -3.84 -53.84 -22.59
CA ASP A 24 -3.86 -52.97 -21.39
C ASP A 24 -2.48 -52.85 -20.71
N ASN A 25 -1.65 -53.91 -20.79
CA ASN A 25 -0.27 -53.89 -20.28
C ASN A 25 0.70 -53.09 -21.18
N ASP A 26 0.48 -53.09 -22.48
CA ASP A 26 1.30 -52.33 -23.43
C ASP A 26 1.02 -50.81 -23.37
N TYR A 27 -0.24 -50.39 -23.23
CA TYR A 27 -0.55 -48.97 -22.97
C TYR A 27 0.07 -48.48 -21.67
N LYS A 28 -0.05 -49.26 -20.58
CA LYS A 28 0.54 -48.91 -19.28
C LYS A 28 2.05 -48.75 -19.34
N ARG A 29 2.75 -49.59 -20.10
CA ARG A 29 4.20 -49.47 -20.34
C ARG A 29 4.52 -48.18 -21.09
N ASP A 30 3.85 -47.94 -22.22
CA ASP A 30 4.14 -46.79 -23.09
C ASP A 30 3.81 -45.47 -22.37
N TRP A 31 2.76 -45.41 -21.53
CA TRP A 31 2.45 -44.27 -20.67
C TRP A 31 3.52 -44.03 -19.59
N ASN A 32 4.03 -45.08 -18.94
CA ASN A 32 5.13 -44.93 -17.98
C ASN A 32 6.39 -44.36 -18.66
N GLU A 33 6.67 -44.76 -19.89
CA GLU A 33 7.79 -44.23 -20.68
C GLU A 33 7.60 -42.74 -21.00
N VAL A 34 6.40 -42.33 -21.42
CA VAL A 34 6.05 -40.91 -21.61
C VAL A 34 6.37 -40.11 -20.34
N TRP A 35 5.96 -40.60 -19.17
CA TRP A 35 6.16 -39.87 -17.91
C TRP A 35 7.61 -39.80 -17.45
N GLU A 36 8.39 -40.86 -17.66
CA GLU A 36 9.84 -40.83 -17.42
C GLU A 36 10.55 -39.83 -18.32
N LEU A 37 10.13 -39.71 -19.58
CA LEU A 37 10.68 -38.73 -20.52
C LEU A 37 10.30 -37.29 -20.13
N VAL A 38 9.06 -37.06 -19.68
CA VAL A 38 8.61 -35.74 -19.19
C VAL A 38 9.39 -35.32 -17.94
N LYS A 39 9.58 -36.21 -16.95
CA LYS A 39 10.39 -35.93 -15.74
C LYS A 39 11.85 -35.56 -16.06
N LYS A 40 12.38 -36.06 -17.17
CA LYS A 40 13.73 -35.78 -17.68
C LYS A 40 13.80 -34.59 -18.65
N TYR A 41 12.72 -33.82 -18.79
CA TYR A 41 12.59 -32.70 -19.74
C TYR A 41 12.81 -33.09 -21.22
N ARG A 42 12.57 -34.36 -21.59
CA ARG A 42 12.70 -34.88 -22.97
C ARG A 42 11.35 -34.89 -23.70
N THR A 43 10.77 -33.70 -23.88
CA THR A 43 9.40 -33.50 -24.38
C THR A 43 9.18 -34.00 -25.82
N LYS A 44 10.15 -33.85 -26.73
CA LYS A 44 10.05 -34.35 -28.12
C LYS A 44 9.89 -35.87 -28.19
N SER A 45 10.74 -36.60 -27.48
CA SER A 45 10.67 -38.07 -27.41
C SER A 45 9.38 -38.54 -26.76
N ALA A 46 8.88 -37.82 -25.75
CA ALA A 46 7.59 -38.12 -25.14
C ALA A 46 6.43 -37.99 -26.15
N VAL A 47 6.43 -36.94 -26.99
CA VAL A 47 5.44 -36.74 -28.06
C VAL A 47 5.49 -37.85 -29.12
N GLU A 48 6.66 -38.39 -29.45
CA GLU A 48 6.79 -39.52 -30.37
C GLU A 48 6.14 -40.79 -29.82
N ILE A 49 6.31 -41.08 -28.52
CA ILE A 49 5.64 -42.21 -27.87
C ILE A 49 4.13 -41.99 -27.81
N LEU A 50 3.67 -40.76 -27.55
CA LEU A 50 2.24 -40.42 -27.61
C LEU A 50 1.63 -40.62 -29.00
N GLN A 51 2.37 -40.34 -30.07
CA GLN A 51 1.90 -40.61 -31.43
C GLN A 51 1.76 -42.12 -31.70
N LYS A 52 2.66 -42.95 -31.14
CA LYS A 52 2.53 -44.42 -31.19
C LYS A 52 1.29 -44.90 -30.43
N ILE A 53 1.07 -44.39 -29.21
CA ILE A 53 -0.13 -44.67 -28.41
C ILE A 53 -1.39 -44.29 -29.19
N ARG A 54 -1.43 -43.08 -29.78
CA ARG A 54 -2.57 -42.60 -30.57
C ARG A 54 -2.84 -43.47 -31.80
N THR A 55 -1.80 -43.89 -32.52
CA THR A 55 -1.94 -44.73 -33.72
C THR A 55 -2.49 -46.10 -33.37
N ARG A 56 -1.96 -46.73 -32.31
CA ARG A 56 -2.46 -48.01 -31.79
C ARG A 56 -3.92 -47.89 -31.33
N ALA A 57 -4.22 -46.86 -30.53
CA ALA A 57 -5.56 -46.61 -30.02
C ALA A 57 -6.58 -46.37 -31.14
N THR A 58 -6.16 -45.73 -32.24
CA THR A 58 -7.00 -45.54 -33.44
C THR A 58 -7.29 -46.86 -34.15
N GLN A 59 -6.29 -47.74 -34.29
CA GLN A 59 -6.46 -49.07 -34.89
C GLN A 59 -7.37 -49.98 -34.05
N GLU A 60 -7.24 -49.89 -32.73
CA GLU A 60 -8.02 -50.66 -31.77
C GLU A 60 -9.40 -50.05 -31.46
N LYS A 61 -9.72 -48.88 -32.05
CA LYS A 61 -10.92 -48.09 -31.74
C LYS A 61 -11.08 -47.77 -30.24
N ASN A 62 -9.95 -47.65 -29.54
CA ASN A 62 -9.91 -47.32 -28.12
C ASN A 62 -10.00 -45.79 -27.95
N GLU A 63 -11.22 -45.26 -28.00
CA GLU A 63 -11.47 -43.81 -27.92
C GLU A 63 -10.87 -43.16 -26.66
N ARG A 64 -10.85 -43.88 -25.53
CA ARG A 64 -10.24 -43.41 -24.27
C ARG A 64 -8.75 -43.11 -24.44
N GLU A 65 -8.00 -44.03 -25.04
CA GLU A 65 -6.55 -43.87 -25.24
C GLU A 65 -6.21 -42.83 -26.32
N ILE A 66 -7.09 -42.65 -27.31
CA ILE A 66 -6.97 -41.55 -28.28
C ILE A 66 -7.11 -40.20 -27.57
N VAL A 67 -8.12 -40.04 -26.71
CA VAL A 67 -8.32 -38.81 -25.90
C VAL A 67 -7.12 -38.55 -25.00
N ASN A 68 -6.65 -39.58 -24.28
CA ASN A 68 -5.51 -39.45 -23.37
C ASN A 68 -4.24 -39.01 -24.13
N ALA A 69 -3.93 -39.67 -25.26
CA ALA A 69 -2.73 -39.36 -26.05
C ALA A 69 -2.75 -37.93 -26.61
N VAL A 70 -3.92 -37.46 -27.05
CA VAL A 70 -4.14 -36.09 -27.52
C VAL A 70 -3.91 -35.10 -26.37
N LEU A 71 -4.55 -35.27 -25.23
CA LEU A 71 -4.41 -34.37 -24.08
C LEU A 71 -2.95 -34.27 -23.59
N ALA A 72 -2.27 -35.42 -23.47
CA ALA A 72 -0.87 -35.48 -23.07
C ALA A 72 0.05 -34.71 -24.01
N LYS A 73 -0.16 -34.87 -25.32
CA LYS A 73 0.67 -34.26 -26.34
C LYS A 73 0.59 -32.73 -26.24
N HIS A 74 -0.62 -32.21 -26.12
CA HIS A 74 -0.85 -30.78 -25.92
C HIS A 74 -0.24 -30.29 -24.61
N TYR A 75 -0.42 -31.01 -23.49
CA TYR A 75 0.19 -30.65 -22.20
C TYR A 75 1.72 -30.57 -22.27
N ILE A 76 2.36 -31.55 -22.92
CA ILE A 76 3.83 -31.62 -23.05
C ILE A 76 4.36 -30.51 -23.97
N GLN A 77 3.72 -30.29 -25.12
CA GLN A 77 4.08 -29.21 -26.05
C GLN A 77 3.92 -27.84 -25.38
N ARG A 78 2.88 -27.68 -24.56
CA ARG A 78 2.56 -26.48 -23.79
C ARG A 78 3.61 -26.11 -22.74
N ASN A 79 4.21 -27.09 -22.06
CA ASN A 79 5.14 -26.87 -20.95
C ASN A 79 6.63 -27.00 -21.35
N GLY A 80 6.90 -27.32 -22.62
CA GLY A 80 8.24 -27.65 -23.14
C GLY A 80 9.06 -26.50 -23.76
N GLY A 81 8.58 -25.25 -23.72
CA GLY A 81 9.34 -24.06 -24.16
C GLY A 81 9.64 -23.97 -25.66
N PHE A 82 8.61 -23.97 -26.52
CA PHE A 82 8.78 -23.73 -27.95
C PHE A 82 8.40 -22.29 -28.33
N ASP A 83 9.37 -21.52 -28.84
CA ASP A 83 9.25 -20.10 -29.26
C ASP A 83 8.47 -19.88 -30.58
N ASN A 84 7.60 -20.79 -31.02
CA ASN A 84 6.81 -20.61 -32.25
C ASN A 84 5.44 -21.30 -32.14
N ASP A 85 4.45 -20.57 -31.63
CA ASP A 85 3.16 -21.14 -31.22
C ASP A 85 2.15 -21.34 -32.38
N ALA A 86 2.21 -20.54 -33.46
CA ALA A 86 1.22 -20.58 -34.56
C ALA A 86 0.96 -21.96 -35.22
N PRO A 87 1.95 -22.86 -35.38
CA PRO A 87 1.72 -24.20 -35.93
C PRO A 87 0.83 -25.10 -35.06
N ILE A 88 0.80 -24.89 -33.74
CA ILE A 88 0.06 -25.75 -32.78
C ILE A 88 -1.46 -25.55 -32.93
N ALA A 89 -1.93 -24.31 -33.09
CA ALA A 89 -3.35 -24.04 -33.33
C ALA A 89 -3.83 -24.65 -34.65
N GLN A 90 -3.01 -24.61 -35.71
CA GLN A 90 -3.33 -25.22 -37.00
C GLN A 90 -3.41 -26.75 -36.90
N GLU A 91 -2.51 -27.36 -36.14
CA GLU A 91 -2.53 -28.80 -35.86
C GLU A 91 -3.81 -29.21 -35.10
N ILE A 92 -4.18 -28.48 -34.03
CA ILE A 92 -5.43 -28.71 -33.29
C ILE A 92 -6.66 -28.57 -34.21
N MET A 93 -6.71 -27.52 -35.05
CA MET A 93 -7.81 -27.32 -35.99
C MET A 93 -7.92 -28.47 -37.01
N SER A 94 -6.79 -28.98 -37.51
CA SER A 94 -6.76 -30.16 -38.38
C SER A 94 -7.31 -31.40 -37.67
N ASP A 95 -6.87 -31.66 -36.43
CA ASP A 95 -7.34 -32.78 -35.61
C ASP A 95 -8.85 -32.69 -35.32
N ILE A 96 -9.39 -31.49 -35.12
CA ILE A 96 -10.84 -31.24 -34.95
C ILE A 96 -11.60 -31.65 -36.22
N THR A 97 -11.09 -31.35 -37.41
CA THR A 97 -11.73 -31.72 -38.68
C THR A 97 -11.61 -33.22 -38.99
N ALA A 98 -10.54 -33.86 -38.54
CA ALA A 98 -10.27 -35.28 -38.80
C ALA A 98 -11.04 -36.22 -37.87
N THR A 99 -11.50 -35.75 -36.70
CA THR A 99 -12.17 -36.61 -35.70
C THR A 99 -13.69 -36.69 -35.91
N SER A 100 -14.21 -37.91 -36.00
CA SER A 100 -15.64 -38.19 -35.98
C SER A 100 -16.21 -38.29 -34.55
N SER A 101 -15.37 -38.49 -33.53
CA SER A 101 -15.80 -38.65 -32.13
C SER A 101 -16.20 -37.30 -31.50
N PRO A 102 -17.44 -37.17 -31.01
CA PRO A 102 -17.92 -35.97 -30.31
C PRO A 102 -17.10 -35.62 -29.06
N LEU A 103 -16.58 -36.63 -28.35
CA LEU A 103 -15.78 -36.47 -27.13
C LEU A 103 -14.42 -35.84 -27.45
N ILE A 104 -13.71 -36.41 -28.42
CA ILE A 104 -12.40 -35.90 -28.88
C ILE A 104 -12.56 -34.48 -29.41
N ARG A 105 -13.60 -34.22 -30.19
CA ARG A 105 -13.88 -32.89 -30.74
C ARG A 105 -14.07 -31.83 -29.65
N SER A 106 -14.83 -32.16 -28.61
CA SER A 106 -15.10 -31.27 -27.48
C SER A 106 -13.83 -30.93 -26.70
N VAL A 107 -12.98 -31.93 -26.45
CA VAL A 107 -11.68 -31.75 -25.77
C VAL A 107 -10.73 -30.89 -26.60
N LEU A 108 -10.65 -31.12 -27.91
CA LEU A 108 -9.81 -30.33 -28.82
C LEU A 108 -10.29 -28.87 -28.92
N TYR A 109 -11.60 -28.62 -28.93
CA TYR A 109 -12.13 -27.25 -28.85
C TYR A 109 -11.71 -26.55 -27.55
N HIS A 110 -11.75 -27.25 -26.41
CA HIS A 110 -11.26 -26.69 -25.16
C HIS A 110 -9.76 -26.36 -25.22
N SER A 111 -8.93 -27.29 -25.71
CA SER A 111 -7.48 -27.07 -25.88
C SER A 111 -7.18 -25.89 -26.80
N LEU A 112 -7.95 -25.70 -27.87
CA LEU A 112 -7.80 -24.57 -28.78
C LEU A 112 -8.17 -23.23 -28.11
N GLY A 113 -9.25 -23.21 -27.32
CA GLY A 113 -9.63 -22.05 -26.52
C GLY A 113 -8.58 -21.67 -25.48
N GLU A 114 -8.04 -22.66 -24.75
CA GLU A 114 -6.95 -22.47 -23.79
C GLU A 114 -5.69 -21.93 -24.45
N TYR A 115 -5.31 -22.48 -25.61
CA TYR A 115 -4.16 -22.03 -26.38
C TYR A 115 -4.25 -20.53 -26.71
N TYR A 116 -5.35 -20.07 -27.30
CA TYR A 116 -5.50 -18.65 -27.67
C TYR A 116 -5.47 -17.74 -26.44
N TRP A 117 -6.11 -18.15 -25.35
CA TRP A 117 -6.13 -17.36 -24.11
C TRP A 117 -4.74 -17.25 -23.47
N ARG A 118 -3.99 -18.36 -23.36
CA ARG A 118 -2.64 -18.35 -22.79
C ARG A 118 -1.66 -17.57 -23.67
N TYR A 119 -1.74 -17.71 -25.00
CA TYR A 119 -0.91 -16.93 -25.92
C TYR A 119 -1.06 -15.43 -25.65
N TYR A 120 -2.31 -14.95 -25.52
CA TYR A 120 -2.58 -13.58 -25.13
C TYR A 120 -1.99 -13.23 -23.76
N GLN A 121 -2.17 -14.06 -22.74
CA GLN A 121 -1.64 -13.79 -21.39
C GLN A 121 -0.11 -13.61 -21.39
N PHE A 122 0.63 -14.53 -22.03
CA PHE A 122 2.10 -14.45 -22.10
C PHE A 122 2.62 -13.29 -22.96
N ASN A 123 1.87 -12.89 -23.99
CA ASN A 123 2.27 -11.84 -24.93
C ASN A 123 1.54 -10.49 -24.72
N SER A 124 0.77 -10.36 -23.64
CA SER A 124 -0.11 -9.21 -23.38
C SER A 124 0.60 -7.85 -23.48
N TRP A 125 1.84 -7.74 -22.99
CA TRP A 125 2.70 -6.55 -23.09
C TRP A 125 2.91 -6.05 -24.52
N ARG A 126 2.84 -6.94 -25.53
CA ARG A 126 2.97 -6.60 -26.96
C ARG A 126 1.71 -5.96 -27.55
N PHE A 127 0.56 -6.10 -26.88
CA PHE A 127 -0.75 -5.73 -27.41
C PHE A 127 -1.41 -4.53 -26.70
N TYR A 128 -0.84 -4.03 -25.59
CA TYR A 128 -1.44 -2.98 -24.75
C TYR A 128 -1.74 -1.64 -25.46
N ASN A 129 -0.98 -1.29 -26.51
CA ASN A 129 -1.09 0.01 -27.20
C ASN A 129 -1.68 -0.08 -28.63
N ARG A 130 -2.29 -1.20 -29.01
CA ARG A 130 -2.86 -1.34 -30.36
C ARG A 130 -4.28 -0.77 -30.44
N THR A 131 -4.51 0.11 -31.40
CA THR A 131 -5.85 0.55 -31.80
C THR A 131 -6.66 -0.62 -32.34
N LEU A 132 -7.99 -0.59 -32.14
CA LEU A 132 -8.93 -1.60 -32.66
C LEU A 132 -8.71 -1.77 -34.17
N SER A 133 -8.20 -2.94 -34.57
CA SER A 133 -8.06 -3.30 -35.99
C SER A 133 -9.44 -3.63 -36.55
N HIS A 134 -9.78 -3.08 -37.71
CA HIS A 134 -11.02 -3.41 -38.42
C HIS A 134 -10.94 -4.73 -39.20
N ASP A 135 -9.81 -5.45 -39.18
CA ASP A 135 -9.64 -6.68 -39.95
C ASP A 135 -9.64 -7.95 -39.07
N THR A 136 -10.84 -8.44 -38.77
CA THR A 136 -11.08 -9.61 -37.90
C THR A 136 -10.90 -10.95 -38.63
N LYS A 137 -10.29 -10.99 -39.82
CA LYS A 137 -10.19 -12.20 -40.68
C LYS A 137 -8.75 -12.67 -40.95
N SER A 138 -7.74 -12.01 -40.38
CA SER A 138 -6.34 -12.44 -40.51
C SER A 138 -6.09 -13.77 -39.79
N HIS A 139 -5.47 -14.73 -40.48
CA HIS A 139 -5.02 -16.00 -39.90
C HIS A 139 -3.71 -15.85 -39.09
N ASP A 140 -3.09 -14.66 -39.12
CA ASP A 140 -1.91 -14.33 -38.34
C ASP A 140 -2.31 -13.75 -36.98
N ILE A 141 -2.18 -14.57 -35.93
CA ILE A 141 -2.50 -14.19 -34.55
C ILE A 141 -1.64 -13.02 -34.04
N THR A 142 -0.48 -12.74 -34.65
CA THR A 142 0.36 -11.60 -34.28
C THR A 142 -0.25 -10.26 -34.69
N THR A 143 -1.31 -10.26 -35.53
CA THR A 143 -2.07 -9.08 -35.97
C THR A 143 -3.33 -8.83 -35.15
N TRP A 144 -3.72 -9.76 -34.27
CA TRP A 144 -4.95 -9.66 -33.50
C TRP A 144 -4.86 -8.60 -32.39
N ASP A 145 -5.99 -7.98 -32.10
CA ASP A 145 -6.17 -7.12 -30.92
C ASP A 145 -6.64 -7.96 -29.70
N PRO A 146 -6.58 -7.41 -28.48
CA PRO A 146 -7.00 -8.12 -27.25
C PRO A 146 -8.45 -8.63 -27.26
N SER A 147 -9.38 -7.93 -27.91
CA SER A 147 -10.79 -8.38 -27.98
C SER A 147 -10.95 -9.59 -28.90
N THR A 148 -10.25 -9.60 -30.04
CA THR A 148 -10.24 -10.73 -30.98
C THR A 148 -9.73 -12.02 -30.31
N PHE A 149 -8.66 -11.95 -29.50
CA PHE A 149 -8.18 -13.10 -28.73
C PHE A 149 -9.21 -13.63 -27.73
N ARG A 150 -9.84 -12.73 -26.97
CA ARG A 150 -10.88 -13.10 -25.99
C ARG A 150 -12.08 -13.75 -26.65
N ASP A 151 -12.62 -13.13 -27.70
CA ASP A 151 -13.82 -13.61 -28.38
C ASP A 151 -13.59 -14.94 -29.09
N THR A 152 -12.41 -15.12 -29.68
CA THR A 152 -12.04 -16.39 -30.31
C THR A 152 -11.88 -17.50 -29.27
N ALA A 153 -11.15 -17.24 -28.18
CA ALA A 153 -11.00 -18.21 -27.10
C ALA A 153 -12.38 -18.61 -26.53
N ARG A 154 -13.23 -17.61 -26.23
CA ARG A 154 -14.60 -17.80 -25.73
C ARG A 154 -15.45 -18.66 -26.65
N CYS A 155 -15.39 -18.44 -27.96
CA CYS A 155 -16.10 -19.25 -28.95
C CYS A 155 -15.72 -20.73 -28.82
N TYR A 156 -14.43 -21.04 -28.73
CA TYR A 156 -13.94 -22.42 -28.63
C TYR A 156 -14.25 -23.08 -27.28
N TYR A 157 -14.14 -22.34 -26.17
CA TYR A 157 -14.61 -22.80 -24.86
C TYR A 157 -16.11 -23.16 -24.89
N LEU A 158 -16.95 -22.37 -25.55
CA LEU A 158 -18.38 -22.68 -25.68
C LEU A 158 -18.65 -23.84 -26.64
N LYS A 159 -17.89 -23.95 -27.74
CA LYS A 159 -17.98 -25.11 -28.66
C LYS A 159 -17.64 -26.42 -27.98
N ALA A 160 -16.70 -26.41 -27.02
CA ALA A 160 -16.36 -27.57 -26.22
C ALA A 160 -17.53 -28.14 -25.40
N LEU A 161 -18.60 -27.36 -25.20
CA LEU A 161 -19.77 -27.74 -24.41
C LEU A 161 -20.96 -28.21 -25.25
N THR A 162 -20.84 -28.25 -26.58
CA THR A 162 -21.98 -28.49 -27.50
C THR A 162 -22.49 -29.93 -27.48
N GLU A 163 -21.60 -30.91 -27.28
CA GLU A 163 -21.92 -32.34 -27.31
C GLU A 163 -22.42 -32.85 -25.93
N GLU A 164 -23.35 -32.13 -25.29
CA GLU A 164 -23.72 -32.31 -23.88
C GLU A 164 -24.05 -33.75 -23.50
N LYS A 165 -24.79 -34.47 -24.35
CA LYS A 165 -25.23 -35.85 -24.07
C LYS A 165 -24.03 -36.79 -23.95
N ALA A 166 -23.11 -36.74 -24.92
CA ALA A 166 -21.92 -37.60 -24.90
C ALA A 166 -21.00 -37.26 -23.72
N LEU A 167 -20.86 -35.99 -23.39
CA LEU A 167 -19.97 -35.52 -22.30
C LEU A 167 -20.49 -35.90 -20.90
N LYS A 168 -21.81 -35.96 -20.70
CA LYS A 168 -22.44 -36.34 -19.43
C LYS A 168 -22.35 -37.85 -19.15
N ASP A 169 -22.18 -38.67 -20.19
CA ASP A 169 -22.08 -40.13 -20.07
C ASP A 169 -20.67 -40.62 -19.66
N VAL A 170 -19.66 -39.74 -19.68
CA VAL A 170 -18.25 -40.08 -19.39
C VAL A 170 -17.83 -39.50 -18.04
N ARG A 171 -17.34 -40.33 -17.12
CA ARG A 171 -16.75 -39.85 -15.86
C ARG A 171 -15.34 -39.32 -16.08
N ILE A 172 -14.94 -38.29 -15.34
CA ILE A 172 -13.60 -37.72 -15.47
C ILE A 172 -12.52 -38.69 -14.97
N GLN A 173 -12.83 -39.52 -13.96
CA GLN A 173 -11.91 -40.57 -13.46
C GLN A 173 -11.65 -41.65 -14.52
N ASP A 174 -12.56 -41.77 -15.46
CA ASP A 174 -12.49 -42.67 -16.60
C ASP A 174 -11.67 -42.07 -17.76
N VAL A 175 -11.03 -40.92 -17.57
CA VAL A 175 -10.07 -40.31 -18.50
C VAL A 175 -8.79 -40.03 -17.72
N GLN A 176 -7.61 -40.36 -18.24
CA GLN A 176 -6.36 -40.01 -17.55
C GLN A 176 -6.20 -38.49 -17.59
N THR A 177 -6.45 -37.81 -16.47
CA THR A 177 -6.31 -36.36 -16.40
C THR A 177 -4.83 -35.96 -16.32
N PHE A 178 -4.33 -35.26 -17.34
CA PHE A 178 -3.03 -34.59 -17.34
C PHE A 178 -3.14 -33.32 -16.50
N SER A 179 -2.64 -33.34 -15.27
CA SER A 179 -2.91 -32.26 -14.32
C SER A 179 -1.68 -31.85 -13.49
N GLU A 180 -1.26 -30.60 -13.66
CA GLU A 180 -0.55 -29.74 -12.69
C GLU A 180 -1.41 -29.33 -11.49
N TYR A 181 -2.70 -29.68 -11.48
CA TYR A 181 -3.59 -29.46 -10.35
C TYR A 181 -3.54 -30.68 -9.43
N SER A 182 -2.98 -30.45 -8.25
CA SER A 182 -3.10 -31.35 -7.10
C SER A 182 -4.59 -31.70 -6.88
N PRO A 183 -4.96 -32.97 -6.60
CA PRO A 183 -6.33 -33.41 -6.29
C PRO A 183 -6.99 -32.71 -5.09
N VAL A 184 -6.31 -31.76 -4.45
CA VAL A 184 -6.75 -31.11 -3.21
C VAL A 184 -7.98 -30.21 -3.39
N THR A 185 -8.35 -29.81 -4.61
CA THR A 185 -9.53 -28.94 -4.83
C THR A 185 -10.75 -29.59 -5.46
N LEU A 186 -10.70 -30.86 -5.91
CA LEU A 186 -11.85 -31.49 -6.59
C LEU A 186 -12.03 -32.94 -6.11
N GLN A 187 -12.77 -33.12 -5.00
CA GLN A 187 -12.98 -34.40 -4.32
C GLN A 187 -14.29 -35.13 -4.72
N PHE A 188 -14.79 -34.98 -5.97
CA PHE A 188 -16.12 -35.51 -6.36
C PHE A 188 -16.15 -36.22 -7.72
N PRO A 189 -17.06 -37.19 -7.91
CA PRO A 189 -17.26 -37.86 -9.19
C PRO A 189 -17.91 -36.90 -10.20
N MET A 190 -17.08 -36.22 -10.99
CA MET A 190 -17.53 -35.35 -12.07
C MET A 190 -17.58 -36.09 -13.41
N THR A 191 -18.47 -35.66 -14.28
CA THR A 191 -18.45 -36.03 -15.70
C THR A 191 -17.43 -35.17 -16.46
N LEU A 192 -17.08 -35.58 -17.68
CA LEU A 192 -16.27 -34.77 -18.57
C LEU A 192 -16.98 -33.43 -18.89
N TYR A 193 -18.31 -33.43 -18.90
CA TYR A 193 -19.11 -32.20 -19.05
C TYR A 193 -18.83 -31.20 -17.92
N ASP A 194 -18.90 -31.64 -16.66
CA ASP A 194 -18.71 -30.77 -15.49
C ASP A 194 -17.31 -30.15 -15.50
N PHE A 195 -16.30 -30.96 -15.80
CA PHE A 195 -14.92 -30.50 -15.93
C PHE A 195 -14.77 -29.39 -16.97
N LEU A 196 -15.30 -29.59 -18.18
CA LEU A 196 -15.20 -28.60 -19.27
C LEU A 196 -16.00 -27.33 -18.95
N VAL A 197 -17.16 -27.45 -18.31
CA VAL A 197 -17.93 -26.27 -17.88
C VAL A 197 -17.17 -25.49 -16.82
N HIS A 198 -16.59 -26.13 -15.80
CA HIS A 198 -15.79 -25.44 -14.80
C HIS A 198 -14.58 -24.73 -15.42
N LYS A 199 -13.89 -25.37 -16.37
CA LYS A 199 -12.79 -24.73 -17.12
C LYS A 199 -13.26 -23.52 -17.92
N THR A 200 -14.41 -23.63 -18.57
CA THR A 200 -15.04 -22.51 -19.28
C THR A 200 -15.40 -21.38 -18.32
N ILE A 201 -15.95 -21.67 -17.14
CA ILE A 201 -16.26 -20.66 -16.10
C ILE A 201 -14.98 -19.96 -15.64
N VAL A 202 -13.90 -20.69 -15.36
CA VAL A 202 -12.60 -20.11 -14.97
C VAL A 202 -12.07 -19.17 -16.06
N PHE A 203 -12.10 -19.60 -17.32
CA PHE A 203 -11.74 -18.73 -18.45
C PHE A 203 -12.62 -17.48 -18.50
N LEU A 204 -13.94 -17.63 -18.39
CA LEU A 204 -14.89 -16.51 -18.44
C LEU A 204 -14.66 -15.50 -17.30
N GLN A 205 -14.32 -15.98 -16.10
CA GLN A 205 -13.95 -15.12 -14.96
C GLN A 205 -12.64 -14.37 -15.20
N GLN A 206 -11.65 -15.01 -15.83
CA GLN A 206 -10.34 -14.41 -16.10
C GLN A 206 -10.33 -13.47 -17.32
N SER A 207 -11.18 -13.74 -18.32
CA SER A 207 -11.24 -13.03 -19.60
C SER A 207 -12.22 -11.87 -19.59
N GLN A 208 -12.62 -11.38 -18.42
CA GLN A 208 -13.41 -10.15 -18.30
C GLN A 208 -12.61 -8.98 -18.93
N PRO A 209 -13.27 -8.07 -19.67
CA PRO A 209 -12.59 -6.90 -20.22
C PRO A 209 -11.91 -6.11 -19.10
N MET A 210 -10.63 -5.76 -19.27
CA MET A 210 -9.98 -4.75 -18.43
C MET A 210 -10.46 -3.33 -18.74
N SER A 211 -11.34 -3.17 -19.74
CA SER A 211 -11.96 -1.89 -20.12
C SER A 211 -13.22 -1.63 -19.30
N ASN A 212 -13.39 -0.35 -19.01
CA ASN A 212 -14.55 0.38 -18.47
C ASN A 212 -15.96 0.01 -19.01
N ASP A 213 -16.18 -1.03 -19.81
CA ASP A 213 -17.53 -1.33 -20.32
C ASP A 213 -18.47 -1.75 -19.18
N ILE A 214 -19.73 -1.33 -19.28
CA ILE A 214 -20.78 -1.61 -18.29
C ILE A 214 -21.01 -3.13 -18.23
N ALA A 215 -20.30 -3.84 -17.36
CA ALA A 215 -20.75 -5.15 -16.92
C ALA A 215 -22.06 -4.92 -16.16
N PRO A 216 -23.21 -5.46 -16.61
CA PRO A 216 -24.43 -5.35 -15.83
C PRO A 216 -24.22 -6.10 -14.51
N GLU A 217 -24.37 -5.37 -13.42
CA GLU A 217 -24.36 -5.93 -12.08
C GLU A 217 -25.40 -7.07 -12.01
N VAL A 218 -25.04 -8.20 -11.40
CA VAL A 218 -26.01 -9.27 -11.13
C VAL A 218 -26.88 -8.78 -9.97
N ASN A 219 -27.92 -8.02 -10.31
CA ASN A 219 -28.83 -7.43 -9.34
C ASN A 219 -30.16 -8.21 -9.29
N THR A 220 -30.08 -9.54 -9.42
CA THR A 220 -31.24 -10.44 -9.34
C THR A 220 -31.17 -11.20 -8.02
N ILE A 221 -32.22 -11.07 -7.19
CA ILE A 221 -32.36 -11.85 -5.96
C ILE A 221 -32.28 -13.35 -6.28
N ASP A 222 -32.81 -13.73 -7.44
CA ASP A 222 -32.84 -15.10 -7.96
C ASP A 222 -31.45 -15.73 -8.11
N ALA A 223 -30.40 -14.97 -8.46
CA ALA A 223 -29.05 -15.50 -8.62
C ALA A 223 -28.42 -15.96 -7.29
N LEU A 224 -28.87 -15.40 -6.17
CA LEU A 224 -28.49 -15.79 -4.80
C LEU A 224 -29.58 -16.61 -4.09
N ALA A 225 -30.70 -16.90 -4.76
CA ALA A 225 -31.82 -17.62 -4.18
C ALA A 225 -31.49 -19.11 -3.97
N PRO A 226 -32.30 -19.81 -3.14
CA PRO A 226 -32.30 -21.26 -3.06
C PRO A 226 -32.43 -21.95 -4.43
N LEU A 227 -31.89 -23.17 -4.53
CA LEU A 227 -31.72 -23.91 -5.76
C LEU A 227 -32.99 -24.04 -6.62
N ASP A 228 -34.15 -24.29 -6.02
CA ASP A 228 -35.44 -24.46 -6.69
C ASP A 228 -35.90 -23.19 -7.41
N ILE A 229 -35.69 -22.03 -6.77
CA ILE A 229 -35.97 -20.72 -7.36
C ILE A 229 -34.96 -20.43 -8.48
N PHE A 230 -33.66 -20.67 -8.22
CA PHE A 230 -32.60 -20.44 -9.20
C PHE A 230 -32.82 -21.25 -10.50
N LEU A 231 -33.22 -22.52 -10.39
CA LEU A 231 -33.46 -23.40 -11.56
C LEU A 231 -34.70 -23.03 -12.37
N THR A 232 -35.71 -22.40 -11.77
CA THR A 232 -36.97 -22.02 -12.43
C THR A 232 -36.98 -20.60 -12.98
N THR A 233 -35.93 -19.84 -12.69
CA THR A 233 -35.78 -18.44 -13.11
C THR A 233 -35.54 -18.31 -14.62
N SER A 234 -36.56 -17.81 -15.34
CA SER A 234 -36.55 -17.66 -16.81
C SER A 234 -35.66 -16.51 -17.32
N SER A 235 -35.29 -15.57 -16.45
CA SER A 235 -34.45 -14.40 -16.77
C SER A 235 -33.01 -14.76 -17.13
N LEU A 236 -32.55 -15.96 -16.74
CA LEU A 236 -31.18 -16.43 -16.95
C LEU A 236 -31.01 -17.34 -18.18
N ALA A 237 -32.10 -17.98 -18.67
CA ALA A 237 -32.03 -19.03 -19.69
C ALA A 237 -32.75 -18.73 -21.03
N SER A 238 -33.68 -17.76 -21.10
CA SER A 238 -34.55 -17.60 -22.28
C SER A 238 -34.70 -16.20 -22.86
N SER A 239 -33.98 -15.20 -22.35
CA SER A 239 -34.06 -13.85 -22.92
C SER A 239 -33.15 -13.70 -24.14
N VAL A 240 -33.53 -12.79 -25.04
CA VAL A 240 -32.70 -12.24 -26.14
C VAL A 240 -31.28 -11.86 -25.65
N ALA A 241 -31.08 -11.70 -24.34
CA ALA A 241 -29.80 -11.47 -23.68
C ALA A 241 -28.79 -12.64 -23.72
N SER A 242 -29.17 -13.91 -23.92
CA SER A 242 -28.19 -15.01 -24.06
C SER A 242 -27.54 -15.02 -25.45
N GLN A 243 -28.31 -14.64 -26.48
CA GLN A 243 -27.80 -14.38 -27.84
C GLN A 243 -27.09 -13.02 -27.93
N HIS A 244 -27.52 -12.01 -27.18
CA HIS A 244 -26.80 -10.74 -27.02
C HIS A 244 -25.56 -10.82 -26.12
N ALA A 245 -25.45 -11.77 -25.18
CA ALA A 245 -24.26 -11.96 -24.34
C ALA A 245 -23.03 -12.38 -25.15
N LEU A 246 -23.26 -13.06 -26.27
CA LEU A 246 -22.25 -13.30 -27.31
C LEU A 246 -21.80 -11.99 -27.98
N ALA A 247 -22.72 -11.03 -28.19
CA ALA A 247 -22.47 -9.77 -28.89
C ALA A 247 -21.90 -8.62 -28.03
N VAL A 248 -22.02 -8.68 -26.69
CA VAL A 248 -21.67 -7.55 -25.77
C VAL A 248 -20.53 -7.88 -24.79
N GLY A 249 -19.88 -9.04 -24.90
CA GLY A 249 -18.69 -9.36 -24.07
C GLY A 249 -18.96 -9.54 -22.57
N ASN A 250 -20.19 -9.91 -22.19
CA ASN A 250 -20.64 -10.01 -20.80
C ASN A 250 -20.67 -11.45 -20.30
N HIS A 251 -19.78 -11.82 -19.37
CA HIS A 251 -19.63 -13.20 -18.92
C HIS A 251 -20.46 -13.60 -17.68
N HIS A 252 -21.01 -12.66 -16.89
CA HIS A 252 -21.68 -13.01 -15.62
C HIS A 252 -22.95 -13.85 -15.80
N TYR A 253 -23.84 -13.42 -16.69
CA TYR A 253 -25.07 -14.18 -17.00
C TYR A 253 -24.77 -15.51 -17.69
N LEU A 254 -23.71 -15.56 -18.51
CA LEU A 254 -23.25 -16.81 -19.12
C LEU A 254 -22.78 -17.80 -18.05
N ILE A 255 -21.96 -17.37 -17.10
CA ILE A 255 -21.53 -18.21 -15.97
C ILE A 255 -22.74 -18.71 -15.16
N LEU A 256 -23.71 -17.85 -14.84
CA LEU A 256 -24.92 -18.27 -14.11
C LEU A 256 -25.76 -19.28 -14.90
N SER A 257 -25.92 -19.11 -16.21
CA SER A 257 -26.64 -20.09 -17.04
C SER A 257 -25.90 -21.43 -17.15
N LEU A 258 -24.56 -21.43 -17.17
CA LEU A 258 -23.76 -22.65 -17.09
C LEU A 258 -23.96 -23.36 -15.74
N TYR A 259 -24.02 -22.62 -14.63
CA TYR A 259 -24.40 -23.20 -13.34
C TYR A 259 -25.83 -23.75 -13.35
N GLN A 260 -26.81 -23.08 -13.96
CA GLN A 260 -28.17 -23.63 -14.11
C GLN A 260 -28.17 -24.98 -14.86
N LYS A 261 -27.35 -25.13 -15.90
CA LYS A 261 -27.23 -26.39 -16.65
C LYS A 261 -26.63 -27.53 -15.81
N ILE A 262 -25.51 -27.29 -15.13
CA ILE A 262 -24.88 -28.28 -14.23
C ILE A 262 -25.85 -28.67 -13.11
N LEU A 263 -26.44 -27.68 -12.43
CA LEU A 263 -27.33 -27.92 -11.31
C LEU A 263 -28.63 -28.63 -11.74
N GLY A 264 -29.15 -28.30 -12.92
CA GLY A 264 -30.29 -29.00 -13.52
C GLY A 264 -29.98 -30.46 -13.83
N PHE A 265 -28.78 -30.75 -14.32
CA PHE A 265 -28.29 -32.11 -14.60
C PHE A 265 -28.17 -32.93 -13.30
N HIS A 266 -27.42 -32.44 -12.31
CA HIS A 266 -27.20 -33.17 -11.05
C HIS A 266 -28.42 -33.21 -10.11
N ARG A 267 -29.49 -32.48 -10.41
CA ARG A 267 -30.73 -32.51 -9.60
C ARG A 267 -31.28 -33.93 -9.47
N GLN A 268 -31.10 -34.76 -10.50
CA GLN A 268 -31.62 -36.12 -10.57
C GLN A 268 -30.66 -37.17 -9.96
N ASP A 269 -29.45 -36.77 -9.56
CA ASP A 269 -28.47 -37.70 -9.01
C ASP A 269 -28.95 -38.34 -7.72
N THR A 270 -28.63 -39.60 -7.53
CA THR A 270 -28.91 -40.32 -6.27
C THR A 270 -28.04 -39.80 -5.13
N VAL A 271 -26.77 -39.47 -5.41
CA VAL A 271 -25.82 -38.87 -4.47
C VAL A 271 -25.73 -37.38 -4.75
N LYS A 272 -26.14 -36.53 -3.80
CA LYS A 272 -26.32 -35.09 -4.01
C LYS A 272 -25.02 -34.27 -3.95
N THR A 273 -23.88 -34.89 -3.74
CA THR A 273 -22.63 -34.17 -3.47
C THR A 273 -22.23 -33.21 -4.60
N SER A 274 -22.21 -33.66 -5.86
CA SER A 274 -21.89 -32.80 -7.02
C SER A 274 -22.89 -31.65 -7.22
N LEU A 275 -24.16 -31.85 -6.86
CA LEU A 275 -25.18 -30.82 -6.87
C LEU A 275 -24.88 -29.72 -5.85
N ILE A 276 -24.60 -30.09 -4.59
CA ILE A 276 -24.39 -29.14 -3.49
C ILE A 276 -23.10 -28.36 -3.65
N GLU A 277 -22.02 -29.04 -4.01
CA GLU A 277 -20.72 -28.46 -4.39
C GLU A 277 -20.89 -27.34 -5.42
N SER A 278 -21.51 -27.67 -6.55
CA SER A 278 -21.76 -26.73 -7.64
C SER A 278 -22.63 -25.57 -7.20
N ASP A 279 -23.59 -25.81 -6.29
CA ASP A 279 -24.51 -24.78 -5.79
C ASP A 279 -23.79 -23.80 -4.85
N ILE A 280 -22.89 -24.30 -4.00
CA ILE A 280 -22.02 -23.48 -3.15
C ILE A 280 -21.12 -22.59 -4.01
N VAL A 281 -20.45 -23.14 -5.03
CA VAL A 281 -19.57 -22.35 -5.90
C VAL A 281 -20.37 -21.34 -6.73
N ARG A 282 -21.58 -21.70 -7.19
CA ARG A 282 -22.54 -20.74 -7.78
C ARG A 282 -22.83 -19.61 -6.82
N LEU A 283 -23.22 -19.91 -5.57
CA LEU A 283 -23.56 -18.91 -4.55
C LEU A 283 -22.37 -17.98 -4.25
N GLN A 284 -21.16 -18.52 -4.15
CA GLN A 284 -19.93 -17.75 -3.98
C GLN A 284 -19.67 -16.81 -5.17
N PHE A 285 -19.86 -17.31 -6.39
CA PHE A 285 -19.75 -16.50 -7.59
C PHE A 285 -20.84 -15.41 -7.63
N ALA A 286 -22.10 -15.76 -7.43
CA ALA A 286 -23.21 -14.83 -7.42
C ALA A 286 -23.02 -13.73 -6.36
N ARG A 287 -22.53 -14.08 -5.17
CA ARG A 287 -22.17 -13.12 -4.11
C ARG A 287 -21.07 -12.17 -4.57
N SER A 288 -20.03 -12.66 -5.23
CA SER A 288 -18.88 -11.84 -5.66
C SER A 288 -19.21 -10.86 -6.79
N VAL A 289 -20.26 -11.10 -7.57
CA VAL A 289 -20.72 -10.22 -8.67
C VAL A 289 -22.04 -9.50 -8.39
N SER A 290 -22.62 -9.68 -7.19
CA SER A 290 -23.94 -9.14 -6.82
C SER A 290 -23.85 -7.76 -6.19
N SER A 291 -24.57 -6.78 -6.73
CA SER A 291 -24.67 -5.42 -6.17
C SER A 291 -25.80 -5.22 -5.15
N LEU A 292 -26.44 -6.31 -4.70
CA LEU A 292 -27.48 -6.25 -3.67
C LEU A 292 -26.90 -5.94 -2.29
N GLU A 293 -27.46 -4.96 -1.57
CA GLU A 293 -27.10 -4.70 -0.16
C GLU A 293 -27.38 -5.93 0.73
N SER A 294 -28.35 -6.77 0.35
CA SER A 294 -28.70 -8.00 1.03
C SER A 294 -27.91 -9.23 0.59
N ALA A 295 -26.87 -9.08 -0.24
CA ALA A 295 -26.15 -10.22 -0.85
C ALA A 295 -25.58 -11.20 0.18
N ASP A 296 -24.89 -10.71 1.22
CA ASP A 296 -24.33 -11.55 2.28
C ASP A 296 -25.42 -12.29 3.06
N SER A 297 -26.55 -11.62 3.31
CA SER A 297 -27.69 -12.21 4.01
C SER A 297 -28.38 -13.28 3.16
N LEU A 298 -28.57 -13.04 1.87
CA LEU A 298 -29.15 -14.01 0.92
C LEU A 298 -28.22 -15.21 0.72
N TYR A 299 -26.92 -14.97 0.60
CA TYR A 299 -25.89 -16.01 0.52
C TYR A 299 -25.95 -16.94 1.74
N LEU A 300 -25.89 -16.37 2.94
CA LEU A 300 -25.99 -17.14 4.19
C LEU A 300 -27.35 -17.84 4.32
N HIS A 301 -28.44 -17.20 3.92
CA HIS A 301 -29.77 -17.80 3.92
C HIS A 301 -29.84 -19.03 3.00
N SER A 302 -29.32 -18.93 1.79
CA SER A 302 -29.29 -20.04 0.83
C SER A 302 -28.39 -21.18 1.27
N LEU A 303 -27.23 -20.89 1.87
CA LEU A 303 -26.37 -21.94 2.47
C LEU A 303 -27.05 -22.65 3.65
N LYS A 304 -27.73 -21.90 4.54
CA LYS A 304 -28.52 -22.50 5.63
C LYS A 304 -29.65 -23.38 5.08
N ARG A 305 -30.31 -22.93 4.00
CA ARG A 305 -31.35 -23.71 3.32
C ARG A 305 -30.81 -25.03 2.76
N ILE A 306 -29.60 -25.05 2.20
CA ILE A 306 -28.93 -26.30 1.79
C ILE A 306 -28.78 -27.23 3.00
N MET A 307 -28.26 -26.71 4.12
CA MET A 307 -28.06 -27.50 5.33
C MET A 307 -29.37 -28.07 5.90
N ASP A 308 -30.47 -27.31 5.84
CA ASP A 308 -31.78 -27.72 6.34
C ASP A 308 -32.44 -28.78 5.42
N VAL A 309 -32.44 -28.53 4.10
CA VAL A 309 -33.08 -29.41 3.11
C VAL A 309 -32.38 -30.76 3.01
N TYR A 310 -31.05 -30.77 3.10
CA TYR A 310 -30.23 -31.97 3.00
C TYR A 310 -29.73 -32.45 4.36
N SER A 311 -30.44 -32.11 5.45
CA SER A 311 -30.05 -32.43 6.83
C SER A 311 -29.83 -33.92 7.13
N SER A 312 -30.41 -34.81 6.32
CA SER A 312 -30.22 -36.27 6.40
C SER A 312 -29.14 -36.83 5.47
N ASP A 313 -28.47 -35.99 4.66
CA ASP A 313 -27.42 -36.40 3.72
C ASP A 313 -26.06 -35.79 4.11
N SER A 314 -24.99 -36.58 3.98
CA SER A 314 -23.62 -36.15 4.27
C SER A 314 -23.18 -34.88 3.54
N CYS A 315 -23.76 -34.56 2.38
CA CYS A 315 -23.43 -33.36 1.61
C CYS A 315 -23.75 -32.04 2.34
N MET A 316 -24.66 -32.04 3.33
CA MET A 316 -24.92 -30.84 4.14
C MET A 316 -23.65 -30.29 4.83
N THR A 317 -22.70 -31.17 5.14
CA THR A 317 -21.44 -30.80 5.83
C THR A 317 -20.58 -29.84 5.02
N LEU A 318 -20.71 -29.82 3.70
CA LEU A 318 -20.02 -28.87 2.83
C LEU A 318 -20.56 -27.44 3.05
N ALA A 319 -21.89 -27.30 3.12
CA ALA A 319 -22.51 -26.01 3.42
C ALA A 319 -22.18 -25.56 4.85
N ALA A 320 -22.20 -26.49 5.82
CA ALA A 320 -21.81 -26.19 7.20
C ALA A 320 -20.37 -25.66 7.30
N TYR A 321 -19.40 -26.29 6.63
CA TYR A 321 -18.02 -25.80 6.58
C TYR A 321 -17.92 -24.37 6.03
N VAL A 322 -18.59 -24.08 4.90
CA VAL A 322 -18.53 -22.74 4.28
C VAL A 322 -19.20 -21.69 5.15
N ILE A 323 -20.30 -22.03 5.82
CA ILE A 323 -20.94 -21.15 6.81
C ILE A 323 -19.96 -20.90 7.98
N ALA A 324 -19.35 -21.95 8.54
CA ALA A 324 -18.39 -21.83 9.65
C ALA A 324 -17.18 -20.97 9.26
N GLN A 325 -16.67 -21.11 8.03
CA GLN A 325 -15.58 -20.28 7.52
C GLN A 325 -15.98 -18.80 7.45
N GLU A 326 -17.23 -18.48 7.11
CA GLU A 326 -17.74 -17.11 7.08
C GLU A 326 -17.80 -16.51 8.48
N PHE A 327 -18.33 -17.25 9.46
CA PHE A 327 -18.34 -16.82 10.87
C PHE A 327 -16.91 -16.60 11.41
N ASN A 328 -15.98 -17.51 11.11
CA ASN A 328 -14.58 -17.35 11.53
C ASN A 328 -13.93 -16.09 10.93
N LYS A 329 -14.19 -15.77 9.66
CA LYS A 329 -13.72 -14.53 9.02
C LYS A 329 -14.29 -13.27 9.68
N GLN A 330 -15.51 -13.34 10.21
CA GLN A 330 -16.17 -12.25 10.91
C GLN A 330 -15.73 -12.13 12.38
N ASN A 331 -14.64 -12.78 12.80
CA ASN A 331 -14.19 -12.89 14.19
C ASN A 331 -15.25 -13.50 15.12
N GLN A 332 -16.04 -14.44 14.60
CA GLN A 332 -17.02 -15.23 15.36
C GLN A 332 -16.65 -16.73 15.37
N PRO A 333 -15.47 -17.11 15.87
CA PRO A 333 -15.00 -18.50 15.84
C PRO A 333 -15.80 -19.44 16.74
N ILE A 334 -16.52 -18.94 17.75
CA ILE A 334 -17.44 -19.76 18.57
C ILE A 334 -18.58 -20.31 17.71
N ASP A 335 -19.22 -19.45 16.93
CA ASP A 335 -20.29 -19.86 16.01
C ASP A 335 -19.76 -20.84 14.96
N ALA A 336 -18.55 -20.57 14.43
CA ALA A 336 -17.87 -21.49 13.52
C ALA A 336 -17.62 -22.87 14.15
N MET A 337 -17.15 -22.92 15.40
CA MET A 337 -16.88 -24.15 16.14
C MET A 337 -18.16 -24.98 16.30
N HIS A 338 -19.26 -24.36 16.75
CA HIS A 338 -20.54 -25.04 16.94
C HIS A 338 -21.10 -25.64 15.64
N ILE A 339 -20.97 -24.92 14.52
CA ILE A 339 -21.39 -25.41 13.20
C ILE A 339 -20.54 -26.60 12.77
N CYS A 340 -19.22 -26.50 12.93
CA CYS A 340 -18.29 -27.59 12.62
C CYS A 340 -18.56 -28.85 13.47
N GLU A 341 -18.76 -28.69 14.78
CA GLU A 341 -19.04 -29.79 15.70
C GLU A 341 -20.32 -30.54 15.32
N ARG A 342 -21.40 -29.81 15.06
CA ARG A 342 -22.66 -30.40 14.61
C ARG A 342 -22.51 -31.15 13.29
N ALA A 343 -21.74 -30.61 12.35
CA ALA A 343 -21.51 -31.26 11.06
C ALA A 343 -20.73 -32.58 11.20
N ILE A 344 -19.70 -32.59 12.06
CA ILE A 344 -18.87 -33.78 12.34
C ILE A 344 -19.68 -34.84 13.10
N GLU A 345 -20.49 -34.45 14.08
CA GLU A 345 -21.33 -35.38 14.85
C GLU A 345 -22.34 -36.11 13.97
N LEU A 346 -22.98 -35.40 13.04
CA LEU A 346 -23.99 -35.98 12.14
C LEU A 346 -23.37 -36.88 11.05
N PHE A 347 -22.24 -36.48 10.46
CA PHE A 347 -21.64 -37.19 9.33
C PHE A 347 -20.09 -37.21 9.41
N PRO A 348 -19.50 -37.99 10.34
CA PRO A 348 -18.08 -37.91 10.67
C PRO A 348 -17.12 -38.24 9.52
N ASN A 349 -17.55 -39.03 8.53
CA ASN A 349 -16.72 -39.49 7.41
C ASN A 349 -16.89 -38.66 6.13
N SER A 350 -17.66 -37.56 6.16
CA SER A 350 -17.89 -36.75 4.96
C SER A 350 -16.72 -35.79 4.68
N ASN A 351 -16.56 -35.37 3.43
CA ASN A 351 -15.55 -34.37 3.04
C ASN A 351 -15.75 -33.04 3.78
N GLY A 352 -16.99 -32.62 3.97
CA GLY A 352 -17.30 -31.41 4.74
C GLY A 352 -16.95 -31.54 6.22
N ALA A 353 -17.11 -32.72 6.83
CA ALA A 353 -16.68 -32.97 8.21
C ALA A 353 -15.16 -32.92 8.36
N GLN A 354 -14.39 -33.44 7.38
CA GLN A 354 -12.93 -33.30 7.36
C GLN A 354 -12.49 -31.83 7.26
N ASN A 355 -13.15 -31.03 6.42
CA ASN A 355 -12.90 -29.59 6.33
C ASN A 355 -13.27 -28.86 7.62
N CYS A 356 -14.38 -29.22 8.25
CA CYS A 356 -14.77 -28.73 9.57
C CYS A 356 -13.72 -29.10 10.63
N ASP A 357 -13.19 -30.33 10.63
CA ASP A 357 -12.16 -30.79 11.56
C ASP A 357 -10.86 -29.98 11.39
N ALA A 358 -10.44 -29.73 10.14
CA ALA A 358 -9.31 -28.86 9.84
C ALA A 358 -9.53 -27.41 10.31
N LEU A 359 -10.73 -26.85 10.11
CA LEU A 359 -11.07 -25.50 10.59
C LEU A 359 -11.10 -25.44 12.13
N LYS A 360 -11.63 -26.47 12.80
CA LYS A 360 -11.56 -26.58 14.27
C LYS A 360 -10.12 -26.63 14.76
N ALA A 361 -9.25 -27.38 14.10
CA ALA A 361 -7.82 -27.42 14.43
C ALA A 361 -7.16 -26.04 14.25
N GLN A 362 -7.53 -25.30 13.19
CA GLN A 362 -7.07 -23.92 12.98
C GLN A 362 -7.56 -22.96 14.07
N ILE A 363 -8.83 -23.04 14.47
CA ILE A 363 -9.40 -22.20 15.52
C ILE A 363 -8.76 -22.51 16.89
N ASN A 364 -8.55 -23.80 17.19
CA ASN A 364 -7.92 -24.28 18.43
C ASN A 364 -6.39 -24.13 18.44
N ARG A 365 -5.77 -23.70 17.33
CA ARG A 365 -4.33 -23.48 17.27
C ARG A 365 -3.89 -22.54 18.40
N LYS A 366 -2.86 -22.95 19.11
CA LYS A 366 -2.23 -22.21 20.20
C LYS A 366 -1.19 -21.27 19.62
N GLU A 367 -1.16 -20.06 20.14
CA GLU A 367 -0.18 -19.04 19.76
C GLU A 367 0.40 -18.39 21.01
N LEU A 368 1.68 -18.04 20.97
CA LEU A 368 2.41 -17.36 22.03
C LEU A 368 3.46 -16.45 21.40
N SER A 369 3.45 -15.18 21.78
CA SER A 369 4.46 -14.19 21.40
C SER A 369 4.71 -13.25 22.58
N ILE A 370 5.95 -12.77 22.69
CA ILE A 370 6.39 -11.92 23.77
C ILE A 370 7.11 -10.71 23.20
N SER A 371 6.75 -9.53 23.69
CA SER A 371 7.39 -8.26 23.36
C SER A 371 8.04 -7.64 24.60
N LEU A 372 9.30 -7.23 24.45
CA LEU A 372 10.12 -6.61 25.49
C LEU A 372 10.78 -5.35 24.95
N GLU A 373 11.17 -4.43 25.84
CA GLU A 373 12.06 -3.34 25.44
C GLU A 373 13.47 -3.89 25.21
N ASN A 374 14.20 -3.32 24.23
CA ASN A 374 15.55 -3.76 23.88
C ASN A 374 16.54 -3.67 25.05
N THR A 375 16.33 -2.72 25.95
CA THR A 375 17.05 -2.58 27.22
C THR A 375 16.10 -2.16 28.34
N THR A 376 16.49 -2.47 29.57
CA THR A 376 15.77 -2.10 30.80
C THR A 376 16.73 -1.54 31.84
N LEU A 377 16.26 -0.63 32.69
CA LEU A 377 17.06 -0.07 33.78
C LEU A 377 17.34 -1.10 34.89
N PRO A 378 18.51 -1.03 35.56
CA PRO A 378 18.84 -1.95 36.65
C PRO A 378 18.03 -1.68 37.92
N ASN A 379 17.80 -2.75 38.69
CA ASN A 379 17.20 -2.76 40.02
C ASN A 379 15.77 -2.18 40.09
N VAL A 380 15.09 -2.06 38.96
CA VAL A 380 13.67 -1.70 38.86
C VAL A 380 12.91 -2.77 38.09
N PRO A 381 11.63 -3.03 38.42
CA PRO A 381 10.81 -3.95 37.63
C PRO A 381 10.58 -3.38 36.22
N SER A 382 10.39 -4.27 35.24
CA SER A 382 10.09 -3.89 33.85
C SER A 382 8.81 -4.58 33.35
N VAL A 383 8.23 -4.03 32.29
CA VAL A 383 7.02 -4.56 31.65
C VAL A 383 7.40 -5.46 30.48
N CYS A 384 6.65 -6.53 30.33
CA CYS A 384 6.68 -7.44 29.20
C CYS A 384 5.24 -7.63 28.69
N THR A 385 5.00 -7.51 27.38
CA THR A 385 3.67 -7.77 26.81
C THR A 385 3.63 -9.18 26.22
N ILE A 386 2.67 -10.00 26.65
CA ILE A 386 2.46 -11.35 26.15
C ILE A 386 1.21 -11.36 25.30
N THR A 387 1.31 -11.82 24.05
CA THR A 387 0.16 -12.11 23.20
C THR A 387 -0.02 -13.61 23.10
N SER A 388 -1.21 -14.11 23.40
CA SER A 388 -1.50 -15.54 23.42
C SER A 388 -2.89 -15.87 22.92
N LYS A 389 -3.03 -17.07 22.35
CA LYS A 389 -4.31 -17.64 21.90
C LYS A 389 -4.39 -19.09 22.37
N ASN A 390 -5.52 -19.48 22.98
CA ASN A 390 -5.77 -20.84 23.47
C ASN A 390 -4.70 -21.38 24.46
N VAL A 391 -4.05 -20.51 25.22
CA VAL A 391 -3.09 -20.85 26.28
C VAL A 391 -3.60 -20.29 27.60
N THR A 392 -3.67 -21.13 28.64
CA THR A 392 -4.27 -20.76 29.93
C THR A 392 -3.25 -20.48 31.03
N LYS A 393 -2.10 -21.16 30.98
CA LYS A 393 -1.06 -21.07 32.01
C LYS A 393 0.31 -20.95 31.35
N LEU A 394 1.15 -20.10 31.91
CA LEU A 394 2.53 -19.88 31.47
C LEU A 394 3.47 -19.98 32.67
N HIS A 395 4.62 -20.60 32.44
CA HIS A 395 5.74 -20.70 33.35
C HIS A 395 6.90 -19.87 32.80
N PHE A 396 7.53 -19.09 33.67
CA PHE A 396 8.57 -18.15 33.32
C PHE A 396 9.87 -18.55 34.00
N ARG A 397 10.98 -18.38 33.28
CA ARG A 397 12.34 -18.42 33.82
C ARG A 397 13.10 -17.20 33.34
N ILE A 398 13.86 -16.59 34.25
CA ILE A 398 14.93 -15.67 33.89
C ILE A 398 16.23 -16.39 34.16
N VAL A 399 17.02 -16.61 33.11
CA VAL A 399 18.33 -17.24 33.21
C VAL A 399 19.42 -16.20 32.98
N LYS A 400 20.48 -16.24 33.78
CA LYS A 400 21.60 -15.30 33.68
C LYS A 400 22.65 -15.79 32.70
N THR A 401 23.21 -14.87 31.92
CA THR A 401 24.37 -15.10 31.06
C THR A 401 25.40 -13.99 31.27
N ASP A 402 26.59 -14.16 30.72
CA ASP A 402 27.62 -13.12 30.66
C ASP A 402 27.75 -12.52 29.25
N TYR A 403 28.42 -11.37 29.14
CA TYR A 403 28.59 -10.64 27.89
C TYR A 403 29.58 -11.31 26.90
N ASN A 404 30.47 -12.19 27.36
CA ASN A 404 31.37 -12.99 26.50
C ASN A 404 30.68 -14.23 25.94
N SER A 405 29.44 -14.50 26.36
CA SER A 405 28.62 -15.61 25.92
C SER A 405 28.41 -15.58 24.40
N LYS A 406 29.05 -16.53 23.72
CA LYS A 406 28.87 -16.74 22.27
C LYS A 406 27.41 -17.04 21.93
N ILE A 407 26.69 -17.76 22.80
CA ILE A 407 25.28 -18.08 22.58
C ILE A 407 24.44 -16.81 22.64
N PHE A 408 24.67 -15.93 23.62
CA PHE A 408 23.94 -14.66 23.74
C PHE A 408 24.12 -13.74 22.53
N LYS A 409 25.38 -13.54 22.09
CA LYS A 409 25.68 -12.76 20.88
C LYS A 409 24.98 -13.36 19.66
N LYS A 410 25.13 -14.65 19.40
CA LYS A 410 24.53 -15.33 18.24
C LYS A 410 23.00 -15.25 18.20
N ILE A 411 22.35 -15.41 19.37
CA ILE A 411 20.89 -15.34 19.47
C ILE A 411 20.37 -13.95 19.11
N ARG A 412 21.06 -12.90 19.57
CA ARG A 412 20.69 -11.52 19.28
C ARG A 412 20.75 -11.17 17.78
N TYR A 413 21.70 -11.74 17.03
CA TYR A 413 21.83 -11.49 15.57
C TYR A 413 21.02 -12.44 14.68
N ASN A 414 20.21 -13.32 15.27
CA ASN A 414 19.54 -14.39 14.53
C ASN A 414 20.53 -15.24 13.70
N ASP A 415 21.68 -15.57 14.29
CA ASP A 415 22.64 -16.50 13.66
C ASP A 415 22.02 -17.90 13.60
N TYR A 416 21.65 -18.32 12.39
CA TYR A 416 21.05 -19.64 12.09
C TYR A 416 22.06 -20.79 12.02
N SER A 417 23.33 -20.58 12.42
CA SER A 417 24.32 -21.66 12.53
C SER A 417 23.94 -22.73 13.57
N TYR A 418 23.04 -22.40 14.50
CA TYR A 418 22.38 -23.36 15.36
C TYR A 418 20.93 -23.56 14.92
N SER A 419 20.44 -24.79 14.99
CA SER A 419 19.00 -25.02 14.91
C SER A 419 18.31 -24.31 16.08
N THR A 420 17.03 -23.93 15.92
CA THR A 420 16.28 -23.30 17.01
C THR A 420 16.23 -24.20 18.26
N GLU A 421 16.20 -25.52 18.06
CA GLU A 421 16.26 -26.53 19.13
C GLU A 421 17.57 -26.43 19.94
N ASP A 422 18.73 -26.46 19.26
CA ASP A 422 20.05 -26.35 19.90
C ASP A 422 20.21 -25.04 20.71
N ARG A 423 19.56 -23.97 20.26
CA ARG A 423 19.59 -22.67 20.94
C ARG A 423 18.78 -22.72 22.23
N VAL A 424 17.60 -23.32 22.19
CA VAL A 424 16.75 -23.48 23.37
C VAL A 424 17.41 -24.39 24.40
N ASP A 425 17.98 -25.53 24.00
CA ASP A 425 18.68 -26.44 24.92
C ASP A 425 19.80 -25.72 25.67
N LYS A 426 20.65 -24.98 24.95
CA LYS A 426 21.74 -24.19 25.56
C LYS A 426 21.25 -23.09 26.50
N ILE A 427 20.09 -22.50 26.23
CA ILE A 427 19.50 -21.52 27.14
C ILE A 427 18.97 -22.21 28.40
N LEU A 428 18.37 -23.39 28.26
CA LEU A 428 17.83 -24.16 29.39
C LEU A 428 18.93 -24.72 30.31
N ASP A 429 20.14 -24.92 29.81
CA ASP A 429 21.33 -25.29 30.59
C ASP A 429 21.87 -24.15 31.48
N LEU A 430 21.43 -22.90 31.27
CA LEU A 430 21.87 -21.76 32.05
C LEU A 430 21.23 -21.72 33.45
N SER A 431 21.94 -21.12 34.42
CA SER A 431 21.46 -20.96 35.78
C SER A 431 20.21 -20.09 35.85
N THR A 432 19.12 -20.66 36.38
CA THR A 432 17.85 -19.95 36.61
C THR A 432 17.98 -19.04 37.83
N MET A 433 17.73 -17.75 37.63
CA MET A 433 17.74 -16.71 38.68
C MET A 433 16.36 -16.52 39.31
N HIS A 434 15.34 -16.48 38.47
CA HIS A 434 13.94 -16.32 38.89
C HIS A 434 13.08 -17.29 38.12
N SER A 435 12.06 -17.82 38.78
CA SER A 435 10.99 -18.58 38.14
C SER A 435 9.67 -18.29 38.82
N TRP A 436 8.61 -18.20 38.03
CA TRP A 436 7.25 -18.02 38.52
C TRP A 436 6.28 -18.54 37.47
N GLU A 437 5.00 -18.59 37.83
CA GLU A 437 3.92 -18.95 36.92
C GLU A 437 2.84 -17.89 36.93
N MET A 438 2.06 -17.83 35.84
CA MET A 438 0.92 -16.96 35.71
C MET A 438 -0.21 -17.71 35.01
N THR A 439 -1.42 -17.57 35.55
CA THR A 439 -2.64 -17.98 34.85
C THR A 439 -3.12 -16.78 34.05
N LEU A 440 -3.26 -16.96 32.73
CA LEU A 440 -3.77 -15.94 31.82
C LEU A 440 -5.28 -15.77 32.04
N PRO A 441 -5.84 -14.57 31.80
CA PRO A 441 -7.28 -14.39 31.82
C PRO A 441 -7.96 -15.37 30.86
N GLN A 442 -9.00 -16.04 31.34
CA GLN A 442 -9.73 -16.99 30.50
C GLN A 442 -10.50 -16.24 29.42
N SER A 443 -10.24 -16.59 28.17
CA SER A 443 -11.10 -16.23 27.04
C SER A 443 -11.57 -17.50 26.34
N SER A 444 -12.84 -17.53 25.99
CA SER A 444 -13.47 -18.59 25.19
C SER A 444 -13.76 -18.15 23.76
N ASP A 445 -13.31 -16.96 23.36
CA ASP A 445 -13.58 -16.39 22.04
C ASP A 445 -12.61 -16.86 20.96
N PHE A 446 -11.61 -17.69 21.28
CA PHE A 446 -10.58 -18.19 20.36
C PHE A 446 -9.81 -17.10 19.60
N LEU A 447 -9.81 -15.86 20.11
CA LEU A 447 -9.03 -14.75 19.57
C LEU A 447 -7.70 -14.61 20.34
N PRO A 448 -6.67 -14.04 19.70
CA PRO A 448 -5.46 -13.68 20.41
C PRO A 448 -5.73 -12.49 21.35
N HIS A 449 -5.24 -12.58 22.58
CA HIS A 449 -5.29 -11.51 23.58
C HIS A 449 -3.90 -11.16 24.09
N SER A 450 -3.73 -9.92 24.51
CA SER A 450 -2.48 -9.36 24.98
C SER A 450 -2.59 -8.86 26.43
N VAL A 451 -1.63 -9.27 27.27
CA VAL A 451 -1.53 -8.85 28.68
C VAL A 451 -0.15 -8.27 28.98
N ASP A 452 -0.11 -7.26 29.84
CA ASP A 452 1.13 -6.78 30.44
C ASP A 452 1.49 -7.59 31.68
N VAL A 453 2.75 -8.04 31.74
CA VAL A 453 3.31 -8.87 32.81
C VAL A 453 4.49 -8.16 33.43
N ARG A 454 4.57 -8.22 34.77
CA ARG A 454 5.68 -7.68 35.55
C ARG A 454 6.86 -8.63 35.56
N LEU A 455 8.00 -8.14 35.07
CA LEU A 455 9.29 -8.78 35.29
C LEU A 455 9.90 -8.30 36.62
N PRO A 456 10.57 -9.18 37.37
CA PRO A 456 11.26 -8.79 38.60
C PRO A 456 12.39 -7.80 38.30
N ALA A 457 12.77 -7.03 39.33
CA ALA A 457 13.93 -6.15 39.25
C ALA A 457 15.22 -6.98 39.09
N LEU A 458 16.03 -6.65 38.09
CA LEU A 458 17.27 -7.35 37.77
C LEU A 458 18.46 -6.42 37.96
N SER A 459 19.58 -6.96 38.44
CA SER A 459 20.85 -6.21 38.48
C SER A 459 21.44 -6.07 37.06
N LEU A 460 22.40 -5.17 36.89
CA LEU A 460 23.18 -5.04 35.65
C LEU A 460 23.63 -6.40 35.11
N GLY A 461 23.48 -6.60 33.80
CA GLY A 461 23.88 -7.83 33.13
C GLY A 461 22.97 -8.25 31.97
N GLN A 462 23.22 -9.46 31.48
CA GLN A 462 22.51 -10.06 30.35
C GLN A 462 21.72 -11.27 30.83
N TYR A 463 20.49 -11.38 30.35
CA TYR A 463 19.59 -12.45 30.74
C TYR A 463 18.80 -12.96 29.53
N PHE A 464 18.19 -14.12 29.66
CA PHE A 464 17.09 -14.52 28.79
C PHE A 464 15.80 -14.64 29.61
N LEU A 465 14.72 -14.08 29.07
CA LEU A 465 13.38 -14.50 29.45
C LEU A 465 13.04 -15.76 28.68
N VAL A 466 12.62 -16.80 29.37
CA VAL A 466 12.16 -18.06 28.78
C VAL A 466 10.77 -18.34 29.32
N VAL A 467 9.83 -18.59 28.42
CA VAL A 467 8.41 -18.78 28.76
C VAL A 467 7.89 -20.03 28.09
N SER A 468 7.20 -20.87 28.85
CA SER A 468 6.62 -22.10 28.34
C SER A 468 5.24 -22.38 28.94
N PRO A 469 4.31 -22.97 28.19
CA PRO A 469 3.07 -23.51 28.74
C PRO A 469 3.27 -24.70 29.70
N LYS A 470 4.43 -25.39 29.66
CA LYS A 470 4.76 -26.50 30.58
C LYS A 470 5.81 -26.12 31.60
N GLU A 471 5.58 -26.51 32.85
CA GLU A 471 6.46 -26.23 34.00
C GLU A 471 7.90 -26.76 33.84
N ASN A 472 8.05 -27.92 33.18
CA ASN A 472 9.35 -28.55 33.00
C ASN A 472 10.15 -28.04 31.80
N PHE A 473 9.58 -27.15 30.97
CA PHE A 473 10.21 -26.65 29.74
C PHE A 473 10.71 -27.77 28.81
N SER A 474 10.02 -28.93 28.80
CA SER A 474 10.32 -30.02 27.86
C SER A 474 10.01 -29.57 26.43
N LEU A 475 10.83 -29.97 25.47
CA LEU A 475 10.60 -29.67 24.05
C LEU A 475 9.45 -30.48 23.45
N ASP A 476 9.10 -31.64 24.00
CA ASP A 476 8.10 -32.51 23.39
C ASP A 476 6.66 -32.04 23.65
N SER A 477 5.89 -31.93 22.57
CA SER A 477 4.49 -31.47 22.58
C SER A 477 4.33 -30.15 23.33
N ASN A 478 5.21 -29.20 23.06
CA ASN A 478 5.33 -27.95 23.81
C ASN A 478 5.87 -26.81 22.95
N ALA A 479 5.73 -25.60 23.46
CA ALA A 479 6.40 -24.42 22.93
C ALA A 479 7.22 -23.70 24.00
N ILE A 480 8.31 -23.10 23.55
CA ILE A 480 9.22 -22.31 24.37
C ILE A 480 9.49 -21.02 23.61
N ALA A 481 8.99 -19.92 24.18
CA ALA A 481 9.31 -18.58 23.73
C ALA A 481 10.51 -18.06 24.51
N PHE A 482 11.49 -17.48 23.85
CA PHE A 482 12.65 -16.90 24.51
C PHE A 482 13.09 -15.58 23.89
N SER A 483 13.61 -14.67 24.72
CA SER A 483 14.11 -13.37 24.28
C SER A 483 15.26 -12.88 25.17
N PRO A 484 16.31 -12.28 24.60
CA PRO A 484 17.35 -11.63 25.41
C PRO A 484 16.78 -10.42 26.16
N ILE A 485 17.30 -10.18 27.37
CA ILE A 485 17.07 -8.98 28.18
C ILE A 485 18.44 -8.36 28.46
N PHE A 486 18.56 -7.07 28.17
CA PHE A 486 19.73 -6.26 28.52
C PHE A 486 19.38 -5.32 29.67
N VAL A 487 20.03 -5.53 30.81
CA VAL A 487 19.89 -4.65 31.97
C VAL A 487 21.13 -3.76 32.03
N THR A 488 20.98 -2.52 31.59
CA THR A 488 22.12 -1.60 31.39
C THR A 488 21.70 -0.15 31.65
N ARG A 489 22.66 0.68 32.07
CA ARG A 489 22.53 2.13 32.12
C ARG A 489 23.13 2.82 30.89
N LEU A 490 23.74 2.07 29.97
CA LEU A 490 24.34 2.63 28.76
C LEU A 490 23.25 2.89 27.71
N PHE A 491 23.03 4.17 27.39
CA PHE A 491 22.16 4.58 26.30
C PHE A 491 22.96 5.15 25.14
N LEU A 492 22.84 4.52 23.97
CA LEU A 492 23.53 4.93 22.75
C LEU A 492 22.56 5.59 21.78
N HIS A 493 22.91 6.78 21.34
CA HIS A 493 22.40 7.34 20.10
C HIS A 493 23.54 7.73 19.17
N HIS A 494 23.22 7.90 17.89
CA HIS A 494 24.20 8.32 16.89
C HIS A 494 23.64 9.36 15.94
N GLN A 495 24.56 10.11 15.35
CA GLN A 495 24.34 11.12 14.32
C GLN A 495 25.37 10.90 13.21
N ILE A 496 24.99 11.19 11.96
CA ILE A 496 25.92 11.24 10.84
C ILE A 496 26.11 12.70 10.44
N PHE A 497 27.35 13.18 10.49
CA PHE A 497 27.66 14.55 10.10
C PHE A 497 27.61 14.69 8.58
N PRO A 498 26.77 15.58 8.02
CA PRO A 498 26.60 15.68 6.57
C PRO A 498 27.87 16.12 5.83
N GLN A 499 28.75 16.91 6.48
CA GLN A 499 29.96 17.45 5.83
C GLN A 499 31.00 16.39 5.45
N ASN A 500 31.18 15.37 6.30
CA ASN A 500 32.30 14.43 6.18
C ASN A 500 31.86 12.97 6.35
N GLY A 501 30.58 12.72 6.63
CA GLY A 501 30.03 11.39 6.88
C GLY A 501 30.58 10.70 8.12
N ALA A 502 31.19 11.45 9.05
CA ALA A 502 31.59 10.93 10.34
C ALA A 502 30.37 10.51 11.15
N VAL A 503 30.47 9.36 11.80
CA VAL A 503 29.45 8.86 12.72
C VAL A 503 29.83 9.33 14.12
N VAL A 504 29.03 10.22 14.70
CA VAL A 504 29.17 10.65 16.09
C VAL A 504 28.26 9.77 16.94
N MET A 505 28.87 8.96 17.80
CA MET A 505 28.18 8.19 18.81
C MET A 505 28.18 8.97 20.10
N THR A 506 27.06 9.01 20.79
CA THR A 506 26.95 9.62 22.11
C THR A 506 26.35 8.62 23.09
N VAL A 507 27.06 8.41 24.19
CA VAL A 507 26.67 7.51 25.27
C VAL A 507 26.24 8.33 26.48
N HIS A 508 25.06 8.00 27.00
CA HIS A 508 24.45 8.62 28.16
C HIS A 508 24.14 7.58 29.22
N ASP A 509 23.96 8.06 30.44
CA ASP A 509 23.23 7.35 31.48
C ASP A 509 21.75 7.29 31.10
N ALA A 510 21.19 6.08 31.00
CA ALA A 510 19.84 5.85 30.49
C ALA A 510 18.75 6.42 31.38
N GLU A 511 18.98 6.56 32.69
CA GLU A 511 18.01 7.11 33.63
C GLU A 511 18.08 8.64 33.63
N SER A 512 19.26 9.22 33.87
CA SER A 512 19.44 10.67 34.08
C SER A 512 19.72 11.49 32.81
N GLY A 513 20.13 10.83 31.72
CA GLY A 513 20.52 11.49 30.46
C GLY A 513 21.92 12.09 30.45
N LYS A 514 22.64 12.07 31.58
CA LYS A 514 23.98 12.66 31.68
C LYS A 514 24.96 11.93 30.75
N PRO A 515 25.83 12.66 30.04
CA PRO A 515 26.86 12.04 29.22
C PRO A 515 27.81 11.19 30.07
N LEU A 516 28.20 10.02 29.55
CA LEU A 516 29.12 9.12 30.25
C LEU A 516 30.52 9.17 29.64
N PRO A 517 31.54 9.71 30.34
CA PRO A 517 32.92 9.67 29.89
C PRO A 517 33.56 8.30 30.08
N ASP A 518 34.67 8.07 29.38
CA ASP A 518 35.54 6.90 29.52
C ASP A 518 34.88 5.53 29.24
N VAL A 519 33.69 5.52 28.64
CA VAL A 519 33.04 4.30 28.13
C VAL A 519 33.84 3.78 26.94
N THR A 520 34.21 2.51 26.97
CA THR A 520 34.93 1.86 25.87
C THR A 520 33.93 1.52 24.76
N VAL A 521 34.23 1.96 23.54
CA VAL A 521 33.43 1.75 22.33
C VAL A 521 34.24 0.86 21.38
N ASN A 522 33.83 -0.40 21.24
CA ASN A 522 34.40 -1.36 20.31
C ASN A 522 33.51 -1.46 19.07
N CYS A 523 34.10 -1.30 17.89
CA CYS A 523 33.39 -1.47 16.62
C CYS A 523 33.86 -2.74 15.92
N TYR A 524 32.92 -3.62 15.58
CA TYR A 524 33.19 -4.90 14.90
C TYR A 524 32.68 -4.86 13.47
N THR A 525 33.35 -5.55 12.54
CA THR A 525 32.85 -5.72 11.17
C THR A 525 31.47 -6.38 11.17
N GLY A 526 30.55 -5.79 10.41
CA GLY A 526 29.23 -6.33 10.12
C GLY A 526 29.13 -6.64 8.63
N GLU A 527 29.58 -7.83 8.21
CA GLU A 527 29.39 -8.29 6.83
C GLU A 527 28.12 -9.15 6.74
N SER A 528 27.19 -8.72 5.87
CA SER A 528 26.02 -9.51 5.46
C SER A 528 26.42 -10.38 4.28
N ASN A 529 26.41 -11.71 4.44
CA ASN A 529 26.52 -12.64 3.32
C ASN A 529 25.17 -13.31 3.07
N TYR A 530 24.79 -13.54 1.80
CA TYR A 530 23.47 -14.05 1.41
C TYR A 530 23.13 -15.46 1.96
N ARG A 531 24.12 -16.15 2.56
CA ARG A 531 23.98 -17.47 3.19
C ARG A 531 24.15 -17.50 4.72
N SER A 532 24.63 -16.42 5.34
CA SER A 532 24.68 -16.31 6.81
C SER A 532 24.60 -14.84 7.21
N LEU A 533 23.53 -14.48 7.92
CA LEU A 533 23.37 -13.16 8.51
C LEU A 533 24.39 -13.00 9.65
N TRP A 534 25.24 -11.98 9.53
CA TRP A 534 26.19 -11.41 10.49
C TRP A 534 27.18 -12.37 11.16
N LYS A 535 28.43 -12.36 10.69
CA LYS A 535 29.54 -12.88 11.47
C LYS A 535 30.32 -11.73 12.13
N TYR A 536 30.57 -11.86 13.43
CA TYR A 536 31.60 -11.12 14.15
C TYR A 536 32.96 -11.66 13.74
N ASP A 537 33.48 -11.18 12.62
CA ASP A 537 34.76 -11.71 12.15
C ASP A 537 35.92 -10.90 12.75
N ASP A 538 35.86 -9.55 12.78
CA ASP A 538 37.01 -8.72 13.22
C ASP A 538 36.66 -7.44 14.02
N LEU A 539 37.39 -7.18 15.11
CA LEU A 539 37.41 -5.88 15.79
C LEU A 539 38.12 -4.85 14.89
N ILE A 540 37.40 -3.79 14.50
CA ILE A 540 37.92 -2.72 13.62
C ILE A 540 38.65 -1.67 14.45
N ILE A 541 37.99 -1.17 15.48
CA ILE A 541 38.45 -0.01 16.24
C ILE A 541 37.92 -0.02 17.66
N THR A 542 38.77 0.42 18.59
CA THR A 542 38.41 0.67 19.99
C THR A 542 38.67 2.14 20.31
N LYS A 543 37.68 2.82 20.89
CA LYS A 543 37.76 4.21 21.36
C LYS A 543 37.18 4.35 22.76
N LYS A 544 37.36 5.52 23.35
CA LYS A 544 36.69 5.92 24.60
C LYS A 544 35.85 7.16 24.37
N THR A 545 34.76 7.28 25.12
CA THR A 545 33.93 8.48 25.11
C THR A 545 34.64 9.65 25.79
N SER A 546 34.43 10.85 25.25
CA SER A 546 34.93 12.11 25.83
C SER A 546 34.15 12.51 27.09
N SER A 547 34.53 13.62 27.73
CA SER A 547 33.76 14.24 28.83
C SER A 547 32.30 14.54 28.48
N ASN A 548 31.99 14.69 27.19
CA ASN A 548 30.64 14.94 26.67
C ASN A 548 29.93 13.63 26.25
N GLY A 549 30.50 12.47 26.58
CA GLY A 549 29.95 11.16 26.23
C GLY A 549 30.14 10.76 24.78
N GLU A 550 31.00 11.44 24.03
CA GLU A 550 31.09 11.30 22.58
C GLU A 550 32.24 10.44 22.10
N CYS A 551 32.00 9.66 21.06
CA CYS A 551 33.00 8.95 20.28
C CYS A 551 32.74 9.19 18.78
N ILE A 552 33.76 9.62 18.04
CA ILE A 552 33.63 9.94 16.61
C ILE A 552 34.32 8.85 15.80
N ILE A 553 33.61 8.23 14.86
CA ILE A 553 34.16 7.28 13.88
C ILE A 553 34.22 7.97 12.52
N LEU A 554 35.43 8.14 11.99
CA LEU A 554 35.67 8.76 10.69
C LEU A 554 35.57 7.69 9.58
N PRO A 555 35.11 8.03 8.36
CA PRO A 555 35.02 7.07 7.26
C PRO A 555 36.31 6.31 6.94
N LYS A 556 37.46 7.01 7.04
CA LYS A 556 38.80 6.44 6.84
C LYS A 556 39.15 5.35 7.86
N GLU A 557 38.57 5.40 9.05
CA GLU A 557 38.78 4.41 10.12
C GLU A 557 37.92 3.15 9.90
N ASN A 558 36.89 3.25 9.07
CA ASN A 558 35.87 2.21 8.86
C ASN A 558 36.06 1.43 7.53
N ASN A 559 36.95 1.88 6.64
CA ASN A 559 37.25 1.25 5.34
C ASN A 559 36.00 0.84 4.52
N ARG A 560 34.92 1.64 4.58
CA ARG A 560 33.61 1.41 3.93
C ARG A 560 32.86 0.14 4.36
N LYS A 561 33.21 -0.47 5.50
CA LYS A 561 32.47 -1.61 6.04
C LYS A 561 31.28 -1.15 6.88
N SER A 562 30.22 -1.94 6.94
CA SER A 562 29.22 -1.75 8.01
C SER A 562 29.80 -2.31 9.30
N PHE A 563 29.41 -1.75 10.45
CA PHE A 563 29.96 -2.18 11.72
C PHE A 563 28.91 -2.17 12.84
N LEU A 564 29.13 -3.04 13.83
CA LEU A 564 28.35 -3.14 15.07
C LEU A 564 29.12 -2.46 16.20
N VAL A 565 28.40 -1.91 17.17
CA VAL A 565 28.97 -1.21 18.34
C VAL A 565 28.71 -1.99 19.62
N GLU A 566 29.77 -2.21 20.39
CA GLU A 566 29.77 -2.71 21.75
C GLU A 566 30.27 -1.62 22.69
N LEU A 567 29.57 -1.42 23.80
CA LEU A 567 29.90 -0.47 24.85
C LEU A 567 30.24 -1.21 26.14
N ILE A 568 31.34 -0.82 26.79
CA ILE A 568 31.81 -1.39 28.05
C ILE A 568 32.15 -0.26 29.02
N SER A 569 31.54 -0.26 30.21
CA SER A 569 31.87 0.66 31.30
C SER A 569 31.83 -0.09 32.63
N ASN A 570 33.00 -0.39 33.20
CA ASN A 570 33.14 -1.28 34.36
C ASN A 570 32.39 -2.60 34.13
N ASP A 571 31.39 -2.93 34.96
CA ASP A 571 30.55 -4.12 34.86
C ASP A 571 29.30 -3.94 33.97
N ASP A 572 29.10 -2.74 33.40
CA ASP A 572 27.99 -2.44 32.49
C ASP A 572 28.38 -2.68 31.02
N TYR A 573 27.43 -3.23 30.26
CA TYR A 573 27.66 -3.72 28.91
C TYR A 573 26.43 -3.52 28.03
N PHE A 574 26.66 -3.02 26.81
CA PHE A 574 25.63 -2.90 25.79
C PHE A 574 26.16 -3.31 24.42
N LEU A 575 25.30 -3.94 23.62
CA LEU A 575 25.61 -4.38 22.27
C LEU A 575 24.46 -3.99 21.33
N SER A 576 24.78 -3.19 20.31
CA SER A 576 23.81 -2.70 19.33
C SER A 576 23.31 -3.79 18.37
N GLU A 577 22.02 -3.81 18.09
CA GLU A 577 21.44 -4.69 17.04
C GLU A 577 21.58 -4.08 15.65
N ASN A 578 21.59 -2.75 15.57
CA ASN A 578 21.74 -2.00 14.33
C ASN A 578 23.21 -1.95 13.90
N THR A 579 23.42 -1.95 12.59
CA THR A 579 24.71 -1.56 12.03
C THR A 579 24.77 -0.11 11.62
N PHE A 580 26.00 0.39 11.72
CA PHE A 580 26.37 1.74 11.35
C PHE A 580 27.37 1.68 10.21
N SER A 581 27.40 2.75 9.41
CA SER A 581 28.37 2.89 8.34
C SER A 581 28.81 4.35 8.26
N ALA A 582 30.10 4.57 8.42
CA ALA A 582 30.73 5.85 8.12
C ALA A 582 31.19 5.84 6.66
N TYR A 583 30.57 6.66 5.82
CA TYR A 583 30.90 6.80 4.40
C TYR A 583 31.57 8.14 4.15
N GLU A 584 32.59 8.14 3.30
CA GLU A 584 33.21 9.38 2.88
C GLU A 584 32.21 10.15 2.04
N GLN A 585 31.74 11.28 2.57
CA GLN A 585 30.94 12.21 1.79
C GLN A 585 31.88 12.91 0.83
N SER A 586 31.60 12.79 -0.46
CA SER A 586 32.30 13.62 -1.44
C SER A 586 31.96 15.08 -1.12
N PRO A 587 32.95 15.99 -1.09
CA PRO A 587 32.66 17.42 -1.00
C PRO A 587 31.63 17.75 -2.06
N GLU A 588 30.59 18.46 -1.65
CA GLU A 588 29.60 18.90 -2.61
C GLU A 588 30.30 19.82 -3.62
N LYS A 589 30.30 19.41 -4.88
CA LYS A 589 30.99 20.14 -5.93
C LYS A 589 30.04 21.20 -6.45
N ASP A 590 30.60 22.33 -6.86
CA ASP A 590 29.85 23.27 -7.70
C ASP A 590 29.37 22.50 -8.93
N HIS A 591 28.05 22.38 -9.05
CA HIS A 591 27.42 21.86 -10.23
C HIS A 591 26.91 23.04 -11.02
N ASN A 592 27.42 23.21 -12.23
CA ASN A 592 26.75 24.07 -13.19
C ASN A 592 25.36 23.47 -13.42
N ARG A 593 24.35 24.32 -13.37
CA ARG A 593 22.98 24.03 -13.78
C ARG A 593 22.57 25.01 -14.85
N THR A 594 21.86 24.51 -15.85
CA THR A 594 21.24 25.35 -16.86
C THR A 594 19.73 25.25 -16.77
N LEU A 595 19.08 26.38 -16.48
CA LEU A 595 17.64 26.53 -16.64
C LEU A 595 17.36 26.93 -18.08
N PHE A 596 16.59 26.12 -18.78
CA PHE A 596 16.19 26.37 -20.17
C PHE A 596 14.76 26.89 -20.25
N PHE A 597 14.54 27.77 -21.21
CA PHE A 597 13.26 28.35 -21.56
C PHE A 597 13.08 28.25 -23.06
N THR A 598 11.88 27.91 -23.52
CA THR A 598 11.48 28.00 -24.93
C THR A 598 10.31 28.96 -25.09
N ASP A 599 10.13 29.49 -26.31
CA ASP A 599 8.98 30.35 -26.64
C ASP A 599 7.65 29.60 -26.49
N ARG A 600 7.64 28.30 -26.80
CA ARG A 600 6.51 27.37 -26.66
C ARG A 600 7.01 25.92 -26.52
N GLN A 601 6.11 24.98 -26.28
CA GLN A 601 6.47 23.57 -26.04
C GLN A 601 6.16 22.62 -27.20
N ILE A 602 5.56 23.12 -28.29
CA ILE A 602 5.21 22.32 -29.46
C ILE A 602 5.46 23.07 -30.78
N TYR A 603 6.13 22.39 -31.72
CA TYR A 603 6.56 22.92 -33.01
C TYR A 603 6.18 21.96 -34.14
N ARG A 604 6.07 22.49 -35.36
CA ARG A 604 5.97 21.66 -36.57
C ARG A 604 7.36 21.43 -37.16
N PRO A 605 7.55 20.34 -37.95
CA PRO A 605 8.74 20.19 -38.78
C PRO A 605 9.08 21.48 -39.54
N GLY A 606 10.35 21.90 -39.49
CA GLY A 606 10.85 23.11 -40.15
C GLY A 606 10.63 24.43 -39.42
N GLN A 607 9.87 24.45 -38.32
CA GLN A 607 9.71 25.67 -37.52
C GLN A 607 10.96 26.01 -36.72
N THR A 608 11.21 27.29 -36.56
CA THR A 608 12.24 27.80 -35.65
C THR A 608 11.81 27.59 -34.19
N ILE A 609 12.69 26.98 -33.42
CA ILE A 609 12.61 26.79 -31.97
C ILE A 609 13.50 27.85 -31.33
N TYR A 610 12.93 28.83 -30.63
CA TYR A 610 13.71 29.81 -29.88
C TYR A 610 13.92 29.30 -28.45
N PHE A 611 15.16 29.36 -27.99
CA PHE A 611 15.49 29.00 -26.63
C PHE A 611 16.36 30.06 -25.96
N LYS A 612 16.19 30.15 -24.64
CA LYS A 612 17.06 30.90 -23.73
C LYS A 612 17.51 29.97 -22.62
N GLY A 613 18.75 30.09 -22.19
CA GLY A 613 19.26 29.35 -21.04
C GLY A 613 19.93 30.30 -20.06
N ILE A 614 19.88 29.98 -18.77
CA ILE A 614 20.65 30.66 -17.71
C ILE A 614 21.54 29.62 -17.04
N ILE A 615 22.85 29.83 -17.09
CA ILE A 615 23.82 28.97 -16.43
C ILE A 615 24.20 29.60 -15.08
N TYR A 616 24.07 28.81 -14.03
CA TYR A 616 24.49 29.20 -12.69
C TYR A 616 25.15 28.02 -11.98
N LYS A 617 25.96 28.31 -10.98
CA LYS A 617 26.50 27.32 -10.05
C LYS A 617 25.50 27.06 -8.94
N ASN A 618 25.30 25.79 -8.65
CA ASN A 618 24.48 25.30 -7.56
C ASN A 618 25.30 24.36 -6.67
N ASN A 619 25.22 24.56 -5.36
CA ASN A 619 25.90 23.77 -4.34
C ASN A 619 25.17 24.02 -3.01
N ASN A 620 24.72 22.98 -2.29
CA ASN A 620 24.03 23.15 -1.01
C ASN A 620 24.91 23.78 0.09
N GLN A 621 26.23 23.89 -0.11
CA GLN A 621 27.12 24.66 0.76
C GLN A 621 27.07 26.18 0.50
N HIS A 622 26.61 26.60 -0.69
CA HIS A 622 26.46 28.00 -1.08
C HIS A 622 24.99 28.39 -1.06
N ALA A 623 24.65 29.36 -0.20
CA ALA A 623 23.26 29.81 -0.04
C ALA A 623 22.68 30.55 -1.25
N VAL A 624 23.53 31.00 -2.17
CA VAL A 624 23.13 31.80 -3.33
C VAL A 624 23.70 31.14 -4.58
N ASN A 625 22.82 30.87 -5.54
CA ASN A 625 23.20 30.47 -6.89
C ASN A 625 23.96 31.62 -7.57
N GLU A 626 25.17 31.35 -8.05
CA GLU A 626 25.98 32.34 -8.77
C GLU A 626 25.86 32.16 -10.28
N VAL A 627 25.45 33.20 -11.00
CA VAL A 627 25.38 33.16 -12.47
C VAL A 627 26.77 33.11 -13.09
N LEU A 628 26.96 32.29 -14.13
CA LEU A 628 28.25 32.16 -14.81
C LEU A 628 28.33 33.08 -16.01
N LYS A 629 29.21 34.09 -15.95
CA LYS A 629 29.40 35.09 -17.00
C LYS A 629 30.45 34.66 -18.04
N ASN A 630 30.22 34.98 -19.32
CA ASN A 630 31.12 34.67 -20.44
C ASN A 630 31.52 33.17 -20.54
N GLU A 631 30.69 32.28 -19.99
CA GLU A 631 30.91 30.84 -19.94
C GLU A 631 30.61 30.24 -21.31
N LYS A 632 31.52 29.40 -21.83
CA LYS A 632 31.28 28.69 -23.09
C LYS A 632 30.32 27.53 -22.85
N THR A 633 29.34 27.35 -23.72
CA THR A 633 28.44 26.19 -23.68
C THR A 633 28.12 25.70 -25.09
N ILE A 634 27.94 24.39 -25.23
CA ILE A 634 27.52 23.77 -26.49
C ILE A 634 26.10 23.24 -26.31
N VAL A 635 25.14 23.98 -26.86
CA VAL A 635 23.74 23.60 -26.86
C VAL A 635 23.50 22.64 -28.02
N ARG A 636 22.93 21.48 -27.73
CA ARG A 636 22.66 20.41 -28.70
C ARG A 636 21.17 20.12 -28.74
N PHE A 637 20.68 19.81 -29.93
CA PHE A 637 19.30 19.39 -30.16
C PHE A 637 19.25 17.93 -30.55
N PHE A 638 18.44 17.14 -29.85
CA PHE A 638 18.31 15.70 -30.04
C PHE A 638 16.90 15.33 -30.50
N ASP A 639 16.83 14.37 -31.42
CA ASP A 639 15.56 13.80 -31.89
C ASP A 639 14.96 12.81 -30.88
N VAL A 640 13.82 12.22 -31.26
CA VAL A 640 13.05 11.25 -30.46
C VAL A 640 13.86 10.00 -30.08
N THR A 641 14.89 9.67 -30.86
CA THR A 641 15.77 8.51 -30.64
C THR A 641 17.03 8.85 -29.84
N TYR A 642 17.12 10.08 -29.30
CA TYR A 642 18.31 10.62 -28.64
C TYR A 642 19.52 10.79 -29.56
N LYS A 643 19.31 10.90 -30.87
CA LYS A 643 20.38 11.21 -31.83
C LYS A 643 20.54 12.72 -31.99
N GLU A 644 21.79 13.19 -31.99
CA GLU A 644 22.10 14.62 -32.20
C GLU A 644 21.70 15.04 -33.61
N VAL A 645 20.83 16.06 -33.70
CA VAL A 645 20.40 16.69 -34.95
C VAL A 645 21.39 17.78 -35.34
N THR A 646 21.70 18.67 -34.39
CA THR A 646 22.59 19.83 -34.60
C THR A 646 23.05 20.41 -33.25
N LYS A 647 23.98 21.37 -33.30
CA LYS A 647 24.54 22.05 -32.13
C LYS A 647 24.90 23.50 -32.41
N LEU A 648 24.92 24.32 -31.36
CA LEU A 648 25.37 25.71 -31.36
C LEU A 648 26.40 25.94 -30.25
N GLU A 649 27.46 26.66 -30.57
CA GLU A 649 28.44 27.13 -29.59
C GLU A 649 28.07 28.55 -29.18
N LEU A 650 27.78 28.74 -27.88
CA LEU A 650 27.31 30.01 -27.33
C LEU A 650 28.13 30.42 -26.12
N ARG A 651 27.97 31.68 -25.72
CA ARG A 651 28.53 32.22 -24.48
C ARG A 651 27.48 32.96 -23.68
N THR A 652 27.55 32.88 -22.36
CA THR A 652 26.67 33.63 -21.47
C THR A 652 27.03 35.11 -21.39
N ASN A 653 26.03 35.95 -21.13
CA ASN A 653 26.19 37.38 -20.88
C ASN A 653 26.44 37.69 -19.39
N GLU A 654 26.38 38.97 -19.01
CA GLU A 654 26.56 39.45 -17.63
C GLU A 654 25.52 38.92 -16.62
N PHE A 655 24.38 38.42 -17.09
CA PHE A 655 23.33 37.79 -16.28
C PHE A 655 23.42 36.26 -16.28
N GLY A 656 24.48 35.69 -16.85
CA GLY A 656 24.66 34.25 -17.04
C GLY A 656 23.72 33.63 -18.06
N SER A 657 23.04 34.45 -18.87
CA SER A 657 22.08 33.97 -19.85
C SER A 657 22.67 33.90 -21.27
N PHE A 658 22.16 32.97 -22.06
CA PHE A 658 22.46 32.82 -23.48
C PHE A 658 21.16 32.55 -24.24
N SER A 659 21.11 32.85 -25.52
CA SER A 659 19.95 32.56 -26.36
C SER A 659 20.37 32.11 -27.75
N GLY A 660 19.53 31.30 -28.38
CA GLY A 660 19.75 30.83 -29.74
C GLY A 660 18.46 30.29 -30.35
N SER A 661 18.61 29.70 -31.52
CA SER A 661 17.50 29.05 -32.19
C SER A 661 17.93 27.84 -32.99
N PHE A 662 17.11 26.80 -32.99
CA PHE A 662 17.24 25.66 -33.89
C PHE A 662 16.10 25.62 -34.89
N THR A 663 16.28 24.94 -36.01
CA THR A 663 15.18 24.59 -36.91
C THR A 663 14.76 23.16 -36.59
N ALA A 664 13.47 22.94 -36.30
CA ALA A 664 12.91 21.61 -36.08
C ALA A 664 13.16 20.73 -37.33
N PRO A 665 13.48 19.44 -37.18
CA PRO A 665 13.88 18.60 -38.31
C PRO A 665 12.71 18.45 -39.28
N ASN A 666 12.97 18.58 -40.59
CA ASN A 666 11.95 18.41 -41.64
C ASN A 666 11.66 16.92 -41.95
N THR A 667 12.54 16.02 -41.54
CA THR A 667 12.47 14.58 -41.79
C THR A 667 12.84 13.81 -40.53
N GLY A 668 12.34 12.57 -40.39
CA GLY A 668 12.55 11.72 -39.21
C GLY A 668 11.28 11.52 -38.40
N LEU A 669 11.41 10.89 -37.23
CA LEU A 669 10.28 10.62 -36.34
C LEU A 669 9.85 11.91 -35.63
N THR A 670 8.55 12.20 -35.68
CA THR A 670 7.92 13.23 -34.83
C THR A 670 7.73 12.70 -33.42
N GLY A 671 7.66 13.60 -32.43
CA GLY A 671 7.48 13.24 -31.04
C GLY A 671 8.21 14.16 -30.07
N SER A 672 8.51 13.61 -28.89
CA SER A 672 9.25 14.31 -27.84
C SER A 672 10.73 14.39 -28.20
N MET A 673 11.24 15.61 -28.30
CA MET A 673 12.64 15.94 -28.58
C MET A 673 13.21 16.74 -27.41
N ASN A 674 14.53 16.91 -27.34
CA ASN A 674 15.13 17.69 -26.27
C ASN A 674 16.28 18.58 -26.72
N ILE A 675 16.36 19.74 -26.07
CA ILE A 675 17.51 20.64 -26.12
C ILE A 675 18.26 20.45 -24.81
N ARG A 676 19.58 20.25 -24.88
CA ARG A 676 20.42 20.14 -23.69
C ARG A 676 21.82 20.70 -23.93
N ASN A 677 22.47 21.08 -22.86
CA ASN A 677 23.90 21.38 -22.84
C ASN A 677 24.60 20.50 -21.79
N GLU A 678 25.77 20.93 -21.33
CA GLU A 678 26.57 20.21 -20.34
C GLU A 678 25.89 20.10 -18.95
N SER A 679 24.90 20.95 -18.65
CA SER A 679 24.38 21.17 -17.29
C SER A 679 22.85 21.32 -17.16
N GLY A 680 22.09 21.14 -18.24
CA GLY A 680 20.63 21.21 -18.22
C GLY A 680 19.98 20.68 -19.48
N ARG A 681 18.67 20.49 -19.42
CA ARG A 681 17.83 19.98 -20.51
C ARG A 681 16.44 20.61 -20.45
N ILE A 682 15.82 20.81 -21.61
CA ILE A 682 14.38 21.02 -21.75
C ILE A 682 13.82 20.08 -22.81
N ASP A 683 12.66 19.51 -22.53
CA ASP A 683 11.90 18.69 -23.46
C ASP A 683 10.89 19.54 -24.21
N LEU A 684 10.70 19.27 -25.49
CA LEU A 684 9.71 19.90 -26.35
C LEU A 684 9.11 18.85 -27.29
N ARG A 685 8.02 19.18 -27.98
CA ARG A 685 7.43 18.31 -29.00
C ARG A 685 7.58 18.89 -30.41
N VAL A 686 7.90 18.02 -31.36
CA VAL A 686 7.81 18.32 -32.79
C VAL A 686 6.80 17.37 -33.40
N GLU A 687 5.66 17.89 -33.86
CA GLU A 687 4.52 17.11 -34.35
C GLU A 687 3.90 17.77 -35.59
N GLU A 688 3.28 16.96 -36.45
CA GLU A 688 2.40 17.49 -37.50
C GLU A 688 1.00 17.75 -36.92
N TYR A 689 0.71 19.01 -36.61
CA TYR A 689 -0.58 19.41 -36.02
C TYR A 689 -1.24 20.55 -36.79
N LYS A 690 -2.57 20.63 -36.75
CA LYS A 690 -3.32 21.85 -37.10
C LYS A 690 -3.57 22.65 -35.83
N ARG A 691 -3.57 23.98 -35.91
CA ARG A 691 -3.85 24.80 -34.72
C ARG A 691 -5.34 24.67 -34.37
N PRO A 692 -5.69 24.36 -33.12
CA PRO A 692 -7.07 24.38 -32.65
C PRO A 692 -7.69 25.75 -32.92
N LYS A 693 -8.89 25.77 -33.50
CA LYS A 693 -9.64 27.01 -33.73
C LYS A 693 -10.55 27.35 -32.56
N PHE A 694 -10.91 26.35 -31.77
CA PHE A 694 -11.77 26.49 -30.61
C PHE A 694 -11.31 25.61 -29.46
N GLU A 695 -11.74 25.96 -28.27
CA GLU A 695 -11.53 25.21 -27.05
C GLU A 695 -12.87 24.71 -26.50
N VAL A 696 -12.79 23.61 -25.75
CA VAL A 696 -13.92 23.03 -25.04
C VAL A 696 -13.54 22.98 -23.57
N GLN A 697 -14.33 23.65 -22.73
CA GLN A 697 -14.11 23.66 -21.30
C GLN A 697 -15.41 23.36 -20.56
N PHE A 698 -15.35 22.48 -19.57
CA PHE A 698 -16.44 22.31 -18.62
C PHE A 698 -16.45 23.46 -17.61
N ASN A 699 -17.65 23.93 -17.27
CA ASN A 699 -17.85 24.86 -16.18
C ASN A 699 -17.74 24.12 -14.83
N PRO A 700 -17.29 24.79 -13.75
CA PRO A 700 -17.33 24.22 -12.41
C PRO A 700 -18.76 23.78 -12.05
N THR A 701 -18.90 22.53 -11.60
CA THR A 701 -20.21 21.97 -11.25
C THR A 701 -20.68 22.61 -9.94
N LYS A 702 -21.80 23.35 -9.99
CA LYS A 702 -22.37 24.07 -8.84
C LYS A 702 -23.49 23.27 -8.17
N GLY A 703 -23.67 23.49 -6.87
CA GLY A 703 -24.73 22.86 -6.06
C GLY A 703 -24.26 21.63 -5.29
N GLU A 704 -25.17 21.06 -4.51
CA GLU A 704 -24.90 19.88 -3.68
C GLU A 704 -25.13 18.60 -4.47
N ILE A 705 -24.07 17.80 -4.59
CA ILE A 705 -24.07 16.61 -5.41
C ILE A 705 -24.26 15.40 -4.51
N VAL A 706 -25.48 14.87 -4.54
CA VAL A 706 -25.93 13.76 -3.69
C VAL A 706 -26.04 12.49 -4.52
N LEU A 707 -25.59 11.38 -3.94
CA LEU A 707 -25.72 10.07 -4.57
C LEU A 707 -27.18 9.73 -4.91
N GLY A 708 -27.38 9.11 -6.08
CA GLY A 708 -28.68 8.71 -6.59
C GLY A 708 -29.52 9.85 -7.20
N LYS A 709 -29.06 11.11 -7.15
CA LYS A 709 -29.72 12.24 -7.80
C LYS A 709 -29.15 12.51 -9.18
N LYS A 710 -29.91 13.28 -9.99
CA LYS A 710 -29.43 13.78 -11.27
C LYS A 710 -28.38 14.85 -11.04
N VAL A 711 -27.34 14.81 -11.87
CA VAL A 711 -26.22 15.74 -11.94
C VAL A 711 -26.19 16.29 -13.35
N THR A 712 -26.01 17.61 -13.44
CA THR A 712 -25.93 18.33 -14.70
C THR A 712 -24.52 18.93 -14.81
N ALA A 713 -23.73 18.42 -15.75
CA ALA A 713 -22.44 18.99 -16.12
C ALA A 713 -22.61 19.86 -17.36
N THR A 714 -22.25 21.13 -17.28
CA THR A 714 -22.32 22.09 -18.39
C THR A 714 -20.93 22.42 -18.88
N GLY A 715 -20.74 22.56 -20.18
CA GLY A 715 -19.50 23.06 -20.76
C GLY A 715 -19.75 23.99 -21.94
N ASN A 716 -18.71 24.68 -22.36
CA ASN A 716 -18.75 25.68 -23.42
C ASN A 716 -17.74 25.35 -24.51
N ALA A 717 -18.13 25.57 -25.76
CA ALA A 717 -17.26 25.53 -26.92
C ALA A 717 -17.13 26.94 -27.50
N LEU A 718 -15.95 27.53 -27.36
CA LEU A 718 -15.66 28.90 -27.79
C LEU A 718 -14.41 28.90 -28.68
N SER A 719 -14.40 29.73 -29.73
CA SER A 719 -13.17 30.01 -30.46
C SER A 719 -12.15 30.70 -29.53
N PHE A 720 -10.85 30.57 -29.82
CA PHE A 720 -9.82 31.29 -29.06
C PHE A 720 -9.93 32.83 -29.14
N ALA A 721 -10.77 33.35 -30.03
CA ALA A 721 -11.13 34.77 -30.12
C ALA A 721 -12.42 35.13 -29.34
N GLY A 722 -13.05 34.16 -28.66
CA GLY A 722 -14.26 34.32 -27.85
C GLY A 722 -15.58 34.18 -28.62
N ALA A 723 -15.57 33.71 -29.89
CA ALA A 723 -16.80 33.50 -30.65
C ALA A 723 -17.45 32.15 -30.27
N THR A 724 -18.77 32.10 -30.21
CA THR A 724 -19.53 30.91 -29.81
C THR A 724 -19.57 29.84 -30.90
N ILE A 725 -19.29 28.59 -30.56
CA ILE A 725 -19.42 27.45 -31.49
C ILE A 725 -20.80 26.81 -31.32
N SER A 726 -21.79 27.27 -32.09
CA SER A 726 -23.18 26.79 -32.04
C SER A 726 -23.43 25.60 -32.98
N GLY A 727 -24.31 24.68 -32.58
CA GLY A 727 -24.74 23.53 -33.40
C GLY A 727 -23.67 22.44 -33.59
N ALA A 728 -22.59 22.48 -32.80
CA ALA A 728 -21.58 21.42 -32.81
C ALA A 728 -22.12 20.14 -32.17
N SER A 729 -21.73 18.99 -32.72
CA SER A 729 -22.09 17.68 -32.17
C SER A 729 -21.23 17.35 -30.97
N VAL A 730 -21.82 16.90 -29.87
CA VAL A 730 -21.12 16.55 -28.64
C VAL A 730 -21.34 15.08 -28.34
N SER A 731 -20.29 14.26 -28.37
CA SER A 731 -20.30 12.89 -27.86
C SER A 731 -19.77 12.91 -26.43
N TYR A 732 -20.44 12.27 -25.48
CA TYR A 732 -19.99 12.23 -24.09
C TYR A 732 -19.96 10.82 -23.50
N ARG A 733 -19.10 10.67 -22.50
CA ARG A 733 -18.87 9.43 -21.77
C ARG A 733 -18.67 9.73 -20.29
N ILE A 734 -19.32 8.95 -19.43
CA ILE A 734 -19.24 9.13 -17.98
C ILE A 734 -18.74 7.85 -17.37
N THR A 735 -17.71 7.95 -16.54
CA THR A 735 -17.14 6.84 -15.80
C THR A 735 -17.11 7.14 -14.31
N ARG A 736 -17.17 6.12 -13.46
CA ARG A 736 -17.16 6.19 -12.01
C ARG A 736 -15.97 5.42 -11.45
N SER A 737 -15.33 5.94 -10.43
CA SER A 737 -14.43 5.21 -9.53
C SER A 737 -14.76 5.54 -8.07
N ALA A 738 -14.35 4.70 -7.12
CA ALA A 738 -14.50 5.01 -5.69
C ALA A 738 -13.18 5.47 -5.07
N ARG A 739 -13.26 6.45 -4.19
CA ARG A 739 -12.19 6.88 -3.29
C ARG A 739 -12.68 6.84 -1.84
N PHE A 740 -11.80 6.51 -0.91
CA PHE A 740 -12.11 6.45 0.51
C PHE A 740 -11.42 7.62 1.21
N PRO A 741 -12.12 8.41 2.04
CA PRO A 741 -11.52 9.56 2.72
C PRO A 741 -10.43 9.09 3.68
N TYR A 742 -9.26 9.74 3.66
CA TYR A 742 -8.02 9.33 4.36
C TYR A 742 -8.12 9.17 5.89
N ARG A 743 -9.24 9.47 6.55
CA ARG A 743 -9.44 9.30 8.00
C ARG A 743 -9.73 7.86 8.46
N VAL A 744 -9.52 6.85 7.62
CA VAL A 744 -9.70 5.42 7.96
C VAL A 744 -8.48 4.83 8.73
N TRP A 745 -7.57 5.68 9.23
CA TRP A 745 -6.41 5.28 10.05
C TRP A 745 -6.76 5.11 11.55
N ASP A 746 -8.01 4.80 11.88
CA ASP A 746 -8.27 4.09 13.12
C ASP A 746 -7.67 2.68 12.97
N TYR A 747 -6.79 2.31 13.89
CA TYR A 747 -5.98 1.09 13.85
C TYR A 747 -6.80 -0.20 13.73
N SER A 748 -8.12 -0.14 13.93
CA SER A 748 -9.01 -1.29 13.78
C SER A 748 -9.21 -1.77 12.33
N ILE A 749 -8.69 -1.08 11.31
CA ILE A 749 -8.89 -1.46 9.89
C ILE A 749 -7.63 -2.05 9.22
N GLN A 750 -6.46 -2.06 9.88
CA GLN A 750 -5.30 -2.80 9.34
C GLN A 750 -5.54 -4.32 9.26
N THR A 751 -6.50 -4.85 10.00
CA THR A 751 -6.90 -6.26 9.94
C THR A 751 -7.77 -6.59 8.71
N TYR A 752 -8.28 -5.60 7.97
CA TYR A 752 -9.08 -5.78 6.77
C TYR A 752 -8.43 -5.15 5.52
N GLY A 753 -7.40 -5.84 5.03
CA GLY A 753 -6.93 -5.85 3.64
C GLY A 753 -7.07 -4.57 2.81
N TYR A 754 -6.06 -3.69 2.89
CA TYR A 754 -5.83 -2.58 1.96
C TYR A 754 -5.89 -3.02 0.48
N SER A 755 -5.62 -4.31 0.20
CA SER A 755 -5.71 -4.92 -1.14
C SER A 755 -7.15 -5.12 -1.65
N GLN A 756 -8.16 -5.23 -0.79
CA GLN A 756 -9.57 -5.35 -1.20
C GLN A 756 -10.13 -3.99 -1.66
N LEU A 757 -9.70 -2.89 -1.01
CA LEU A 757 -10.14 -1.52 -1.35
C LEU A 757 -9.63 -1.05 -2.72
N GLN A 758 -8.46 -1.52 -3.17
CA GLN A 758 -7.91 -1.22 -4.49
C GLN A 758 -8.72 -1.84 -5.65
N ARG A 759 -9.50 -2.90 -5.39
CA ARG A 759 -10.40 -3.47 -6.42
C ARG A 759 -11.59 -2.54 -6.71
N PHE A 760 -12.06 -1.80 -5.71
CA PHE A 760 -13.20 -0.88 -5.83
C PHE A 760 -12.82 0.50 -6.40
N SER A 761 -11.53 0.80 -6.59
CA SER A 761 -11.06 2.04 -7.24
C SER A 761 -10.96 1.91 -8.76
N GLN A 762 -11.32 0.77 -9.35
CA GLN A 762 -11.34 0.61 -10.80
C GLN A 762 -12.42 1.51 -11.43
N GLN A 763 -12.10 2.06 -12.59
CA GLN A 763 -12.99 2.91 -13.34
C GLN A 763 -14.06 2.04 -14.04
N GLN A 764 -15.32 2.47 -14.00
CA GLN A 764 -16.46 1.78 -14.64
C GLN A 764 -17.31 2.81 -15.39
N GLU A 765 -17.68 2.55 -16.64
CA GLU A 765 -18.61 3.43 -17.36
C GLU A 765 -20.01 3.38 -16.74
N ILE A 766 -20.67 4.53 -16.66
CA ILE A 766 -22.02 4.70 -16.10
C ILE A 766 -23.02 5.11 -17.18
N ALA A 767 -22.57 5.92 -18.15
CA ALA A 767 -23.41 6.42 -19.23
C ALA A 767 -22.55 6.87 -20.42
N ARG A 768 -23.13 6.81 -21.62
CA ARG A 768 -22.63 7.42 -22.85
C ARG A 768 -23.80 8.01 -23.63
N GLY A 769 -23.57 9.04 -24.44
CA GLY A 769 -24.62 9.63 -25.26
C GLY A 769 -24.11 10.76 -26.14
N THR A 770 -25.04 11.46 -26.79
CA THR A 770 -24.76 12.62 -27.61
C THR A 770 -25.68 13.79 -27.26
N THR A 771 -25.21 15.01 -27.53
CA THR A 771 -25.97 16.27 -27.41
C THR A 771 -25.41 17.28 -28.43
N THR A 772 -25.89 18.52 -28.43
CA THR A 772 -25.40 19.59 -29.31
C THR A 772 -25.19 20.88 -28.55
N THR A 773 -24.27 21.74 -29.02
CA THR A 773 -24.12 23.09 -28.46
C THR A 773 -25.29 24.01 -28.85
N ASN A 774 -25.75 24.82 -27.91
CA ASN A 774 -26.80 25.81 -28.13
C ASN A 774 -26.26 27.10 -28.82
N ALA A 775 -27.10 28.13 -28.97
CA ALA A 775 -26.72 29.40 -29.59
C ALA A 775 -25.61 30.17 -28.85
N SER A 776 -25.44 29.96 -27.54
CA SER A 776 -24.34 30.49 -26.73
C SER A 776 -23.08 29.61 -26.76
N GLY A 777 -23.08 28.51 -27.51
CA GLY A 777 -21.96 27.55 -27.56
C GLY A 777 -21.90 26.61 -26.35
N GLU A 778 -22.94 26.58 -25.52
CA GLU A 778 -23.00 25.76 -24.30
C GLU A 778 -23.61 24.39 -24.61
N PHE A 779 -23.13 23.35 -23.96
CA PHE A 779 -23.69 21.99 -23.99
C PHE A 779 -23.94 21.47 -22.58
N MET A 780 -24.89 20.55 -22.47
CA MET A 780 -25.35 19.99 -21.20
C MET A 780 -25.30 18.45 -21.24
N VAL A 781 -24.66 17.87 -20.23
CA VAL A 781 -24.62 16.42 -19.98
C VAL A 781 -25.34 16.12 -18.68
N GLU A 782 -26.45 15.37 -18.75
CA GLU A 782 -27.21 14.93 -17.58
C GLU A 782 -26.95 13.46 -17.27
N PHE A 783 -26.68 13.13 -16.01
CA PHE A 783 -26.56 11.75 -15.57
C PHE A 783 -27.00 11.58 -14.12
N THR A 784 -27.25 10.34 -13.69
CA THR A 784 -27.54 10.04 -12.28
C THR A 784 -26.24 9.60 -11.59
N ALA A 785 -25.87 10.24 -10.48
CA ALA A 785 -24.68 9.88 -9.69
C ALA A 785 -24.90 8.57 -8.91
N ARG A 786 -24.88 7.43 -9.62
CA ARG A 786 -25.15 6.09 -9.06
C ARG A 786 -23.94 5.54 -8.28
N PRO A 787 -24.05 5.31 -6.95
CA PRO A 787 -22.97 4.68 -6.18
C PRO A 787 -22.71 3.26 -6.65
N ASP A 788 -21.51 2.76 -6.38
CA ASP A 788 -21.27 1.32 -6.38
C ASP A 788 -21.87 0.72 -5.12
N LYS A 789 -22.89 -0.12 -5.28
CA LYS A 789 -23.56 -0.77 -4.15
C LYS A 789 -22.74 -1.93 -3.58
N LEU A 790 -21.71 -2.40 -4.29
CA LEU A 790 -20.74 -3.37 -3.76
C LEU A 790 -19.91 -2.77 -2.61
N ILE A 791 -19.86 -1.44 -2.49
CA ILE A 791 -19.11 -0.76 -1.44
C ILE A 791 -20.04 -0.38 -0.27
N PRO A 792 -19.81 -0.93 0.94
CA PRO A 792 -20.64 -0.65 2.11
C PRO A 792 -20.67 0.83 2.48
N LYS A 793 -21.87 1.38 2.72
CA LYS A 793 -22.06 2.80 3.14
C LYS A 793 -21.28 3.15 4.42
N LYS A 794 -21.11 2.19 5.33
CA LYS A 794 -20.36 2.34 6.58
C LYS A 794 -18.90 2.80 6.36
N ASN A 795 -18.33 2.46 5.20
CA ASN A 795 -16.96 2.85 4.83
C ASN A 795 -16.89 4.31 4.33
N LYS A 796 -18.01 5.04 4.31
CA LYS A 796 -18.13 6.43 3.85
C LYS A 796 -17.44 6.68 2.49
N PRO A 797 -17.66 5.84 1.45
CA PRO A 797 -17.01 6.03 0.16
C PRO A 797 -17.47 7.33 -0.50
N VAL A 798 -16.55 7.94 -1.24
CA VAL A 798 -16.84 9.04 -2.17
C VAL A 798 -16.66 8.49 -3.58
N PHE A 799 -17.66 8.67 -4.43
CA PHE A 799 -17.63 8.23 -5.82
C PHE A 799 -17.26 9.40 -6.72
N THR A 800 -16.26 9.18 -7.57
CA THR A 800 -15.75 10.14 -8.53
C THR A 800 -16.27 9.80 -9.91
N TYR A 801 -17.03 10.70 -10.52
CA TYR A 801 -17.59 10.58 -11.87
C TYR A 801 -16.79 11.46 -12.83
N THR A 802 -16.01 10.86 -13.73
CA THR A 802 -15.32 11.57 -14.81
C THR A 802 -16.24 11.66 -16.00
N VAL A 803 -16.67 12.88 -16.33
CA VAL A 803 -17.49 13.22 -17.49
C VAL A 803 -16.56 13.74 -18.58
N SER A 804 -16.42 12.98 -19.66
CA SER A 804 -15.63 13.33 -20.85
C SER A 804 -16.58 13.72 -21.99
N ALA A 805 -16.25 14.76 -22.75
CA ALA A 805 -17.01 15.20 -23.90
C ALA A 805 -16.08 15.53 -25.09
N ASP A 806 -16.43 15.01 -26.26
CA ASP A 806 -15.80 15.28 -27.55
C ASP A 806 -16.76 16.16 -28.37
N VAL A 807 -16.35 17.39 -28.68
CA VAL A 807 -17.16 18.36 -29.43
C VAL A 807 -16.62 18.50 -30.83
N THR A 808 -17.44 18.18 -31.83
CA THR A 808 -17.10 18.25 -33.26
C THR A 808 -17.85 19.42 -33.92
N ASP A 809 -17.11 20.37 -34.47
CA ASP A 809 -17.68 21.51 -35.19
C ASP A 809 -18.25 21.12 -36.58
N ILE A 810 -18.90 22.08 -37.25
CA ILE A 810 -19.45 21.87 -38.60
C ILE A 810 -18.39 21.57 -39.68
N ASN A 811 -17.13 21.86 -39.40
CA ASN A 811 -16.00 21.60 -40.31
C ASN A 811 -15.32 20.25 -40.02
N GLY A 812 -15.81 19.48 -39.04
CA GLY A 812 -15.26 18.19 -38.63
C GLY A 812 -14.06 18.28 -37.67
N GLU A 813 -13.71 19.46 -37.15
CA GLU A 813 -12.69 19.64 -36.13
C GLU A 813 -13.25 19.21 -34.76
N THR A 814 -12.54 18.31 -34.05
CA THR A 814 -13.00 17.76 -32.77
C THR A 814 -12.04 18.10 -31.64
N HIS A 815 -12.57 18.58 -30.52
CA HIS A 815 -11.81 18.81 -29.29
C HIS A 815 -12.47 18.15 -28.09
N SER A 816 -11.64 17.60 -27.21
CA SER A 816 -12.08 16.84 -26.03
C SER A 816 -11.86 17.64 -24.77
N SER A 817 -12.79 17.52 -23.82
CA SER A 817 -12.66 18.06 -22.48
C SER A 817 -13.19 17.05 -21.47
N GLN A 818 -12.78 17.19 -20.21
CA GLN A 818 -13.32 16.38 -19.14
C GLN A 818 -13.49 17.18 -17.85
N THR A 819 -14.48 16.80 -17.06
CA THR A 819 -14.68 17.29 -15.70
C THR A 819 -14.89 16.14 -14.75
N VAL A 820 -14.57 16.38 -13.48
CA VAL A 820 -14.69 15.40 -12.42
C VAL A 820 -15.74 15.87 -11.44
N VAL A 821 -16.69 15.00 -11.13
CA VAL A 821 -17.76 15.24 -10.18
C VAL A 821 -17.69 14.18 -9.07
N SER A 822 -17.55 14.59 -7.81
CA SER A 822 -17.62 13.72 -6.65
C SER A 822 -19.02 13.70 -6.03
N ALA A 823 -19.50 12.52 -5.65
CA ALA A 823 -20.74 12.32 -4.87
C ALA A 823 -20.48 11.30 -3.73
N GLY A 824 -20.92 11.61 -2.51
CA GLY A 824 -20.77 10.76 -1.33
C GLY A 824 -22.08 10.64 -0.56
N TYR A 825 -22.12 9.71 0.41
CA TYR A 825 -23.24 9.64 1.37
C TYR A 825 -23.23 10.81 2.36
N ILE A 826 -22.07 11.43 2.52
CA ILE A 826 -21.83 12.68 3.23
C ILE A 826 -21.26 13.64 2.18
N SER A 827 -21.85 14.83 2.07
CA SER A 827 -21.50 15.82 1.04
C SER A 827 -20.66 16.99 1.60
N LEU A 828 -20.77 17.26 2.90
CA LEU A 828 -20.06 18.31 3.62
C LEU A 828 -18.75 17.78 4.24
N GLU A 829 -17.65 18.44 3.91
CA GLU A 829 -16.33 18.23 4.51
C GLU A 829 -16.01 19.42 5.43
N LEU A 830 -15.73 19.10 6.70
CA LEU A 830 -15.36 20.08 7.72
C LEU A 830 -13.87 19.97 8.06
N GLY A 831 -13.18 21.10 7.96
CA GLY A 831 -11.86 21.30 8.50
C GLY A 831 -11.94 22.03 9.84
N LEU A 832 -11.18 21.54 10.82
CA LEU A 832 -10.92 22.21 12.09
C LEU A 832 -9.41 22.23 12.26
N ALA A 833 -8.83 23.42 12.11
CA ALA A 833 -7.41 23.66 12.35
C ALA A 833 -7.28 24.57 13.58
N ILE A 834 -6.36 24.18 14.46
CA ILE A 834 -5.98 24.94 15.65
C ILE A 834 -4.52 25.31 15.48
N GLY A 835 -4.21 26.60 15.52
CA GLY A 835 -2.84 27.08 15.33
C GLY A 835 -2.69 28.53 15.75
N ASN A 836 -1.46 29.04 15.77
CA ASN A 836 -1.23 30.45 16.05
C ASN A 836 -1.53 31.30 14.79
N ASP A 837 -1.84 32.59 14.99
CA ASP A 837 -2.29 33.53 13.94
C ASP A 837 -1.23 33.88 12.87
N ASP A 838 -0.02 33.29 12.94
CA ASP A 838 1.16 33.68 12.18
C ASP A 838 1.29 32.99 10.80
N GLY A 839 0.27 32.25 10.35
CA GLY A 839 0.28 31.61 9.03
C GLY A 839 1.31 30.50 8.89
N GLN A 840 2.00 30.14 9.97
CA GLN A 840 2.90 29.00 10.02
C GLN A 840 2.03 27.75 10.20
N SER A 841 1.66 27.11 9.07
CA SER A 841 1.23 25.71 9.11
C SER A 841 2.19 24.96 10.01
N MET A 842 1.64 24.20 10.96
CA MET A 842 2.38 23.36 11.91
C MET A 842 3.44 22.54 11.15
N MET A 843 4.69 23.01 11.12
CA MET A 843 5.83 22.36 10.45
C MET A 843 6.30 21.08 11.18
N TYR A 844 5.41 20.42 11.94
CA TYR A 844 5.70 19.22 12.72
C TYR A 844 4.73 18.07 12.42
N ASP A 845 4.01 18.12 11.29
CA ASP A 845 3.39 16.92 10.73
C ASP A 845 4.46 16.15 9.94
N ASP A 846 5.46 15.60 10.65
CA ASP A 846 6.26 14.52 10.10
C ASP A 846 5.42 13.24 10.17
N GLU A 847 4.42 13.13 9.28
CA GLU A 847 3.58 11.95 9.10
C GLU A 847 4.41 10.68 8.83
N SER A 848 5.70 10.82 8.50
CA SER A 848 6.60 9.70 8.21
C SER A 848 7.19 9.01 9.44
N ASN A 849 7.07 9.59 10.64
CA ASN A 849 7.57 8.99 11.88
C ASN A 849 6.44 8.61 12.89
N PRO A 850 5.87 7.40 12.80
CA PRO A 850 4.77 6.96 13.66
C PRO A 850 5.11 6.85 15.16
N SER A 851 6.38 7.03 15.56
CA SER A 851 6.82 7.00 16.96
C SER A 851 6.71 8.35 17.70
N ASN A 852 6.41 9.45 17.01
CA ASN A 852 6.36 10.81 17.57
C ASN A 852 4.96 11.26 18.07
N ARG A 853 4.00 10.34 18.22
CA ARG A 853 2.58 10.68 18.45
C ARG A 853 2.25 11.44 19.75
N SER A 854 3.14 11.46 20.72
CA SER A 854 2.96 12.14 22.02
C SER A 854 3.36 13.62 22.04
N GLY A 855 3.59 14.24 20.88
CA GLY A 855 3.96 15.65 20.76
C GLY A 855 3.32 16.38 19.57
N ASN A 856 2.24 15.84 19.01
CA ASN A 856 1.59 16.38 17.81
C ASN A 856 0.43 17.34 18.13
N GLU A 857 0.06 17.53 19.40
CA GLU A 857 -0.96 18.49 19.79
C GLU A 857 -0.46 19.93 19.57
N PRO A 858 -1.21 20.80 18.87
CA PRO A 858 -0.83 22.20 18.72
C PRO A 858 -0.73 22.90 20.07
N PHE A 859 0.34 23.68 20.25
CA PHE A 859 0.51 24.58 21.38
C PHE A 859 -0.07 25.96 21.06
N VAL A 860 -0.97 26.45 21.91
CA VAL A 860 -1.76 27.66 21.68
C VAL A 860 -1.55 28.64 22.83
N ARG A 861 -1.14 29.88 22.54
CA ARG A 861 -0.90 30.89 23.59
C ARG A 861 -2.20 31.55 24.09
N ASN A 862 -3.09 31.87 23.16
CA ASN A 862 -4.42 32.38 23.42
C ASN A 862 -5.33 31.91 22.30
N PHE A 863 -6.65 31.97 22.49
CA PHE A 863 -7.58 31.45 21.50
C PHE A 863 -8.23 32.51 20.64
N LYS A 864 -7.80 33.78 20.64
CA LYS A 864 -8.64 34.86 20.09
C LYS A 864 -8.96 34.68 18.59
N GLN A 865 -8.02 34.16 17.80
CA GLN A 865 -8.20 33.92 16.35
C GLN A 865 -7.61 32.57 15.88
N ASN A 866 -7.29 31.69 16.82
CA ASN A 866 -6.50 30.48 16.60
C ASN A 866 -7.31 29.29 16.07
N ILE A 867 -8.63 29.43 15.90
CA ILE A 867 -9.51 28.35 15.40
C ILE A 867 -9.97 28.71 13.99
N ARG A 868 -9.44 27.99 13.02
CA ARG A 868 -9.84 28.08 11.62
C ARG A 868 -10.75 26.91 11.27
N ILE A 869 -12.00 27.23 10.96
CA ILE A 869 -12.99 26.27 10.48
C ILE A 869 -13.16 26.46 8.99
N THR A 870 -13.09 25.36 8.24
CA THR A 870 -13.39 25.35 6.81
C THR A 870 -14.55 24.42 6.51
N SER A 871 -15.41 24.82 5.59
CA SER A 871 -16.54 24.04 5.12
C SER A 871 -16.58 24.07 3.60
N LYS A 872 -16.48 22.89 3.01
CA LYS A 872 -16.53 22.69 1.57
C LYS A 872 -17.33 21.44 1.26
N ASN A 873 -17.86 21.34 0.06
CA ASN A 873 -18.41 20.08 -0.38
C ASN A 873 -17.28 19.13 -0.80
N ILE A 874 -17.61 17.87 -1.00
CA ILE A 874 -16.73 16.84 -1.56
C ILE A 874 -16.11 17.18 -2.93
N ASN A 875 -16.63 18.18 -3.65
CA ASN A 875 -16.09 18.73 -4.90
C ASN A 875 -15.15 19.92 -4.68
N GLN A 876 -14.71 20.15 -3.43
CA GLN A 876 -13.84 21.27 -3.04
C GLN A 876 -14.47 22.66 -3.29
N THR A 877 -15.78 22.73 -3.53
CA THR A 877 -16.50 24.00 -3.61
C THR A 877 -16.80 24.47 -2.19
N LEU A 878 -16.44 25.71 -1.89
CA LEU A 878 -16.67 26.34 -0.59
C LEU A 878 -18.17 26.60 -0.39
N LEU A 879 -18.71 26.30 0.79
CA LEU A 879 -20.10 26.60 1.13
C LEU A 879 -20.29 26.94 2.61
N PRO A 880 -21.25 27.81 2.97
CA PRO A 880 -21.62 28.07 4.35
C PRO A 880 -22.13 26.80 5.06
N ALA A 881 -21.69 26.56 6.29
CA ALA A 881 -22.16 25.49 7.15
C ALA A 881 -22.41 26.03 8.56
N ARG A 882 -23.49 25.57 9.19
CA ARG A 882 -23.81 25.86 10.59
C ARG A 882 -23.40 24.70 11.48
N GLY A 883 -22.92 25.02 12.68
CA GLY A 883 -22.50 24.02 13.64
C GLY A 883 -22.37 24.58 15.04
N THR A 884 -21.93 23.73 15.96
CA THR A 884 -21.58 24.09 17.32
C THR A 884 -20.12 23.80 17.54
N LEU A 885 -19.39 24.81 18.02
CA LEU A 885 -18.01 24.67 18.47
C LEU A 885 -18.02 24.58 20.00
N LYS A 886 -17.49 23.49 20.53
CA LYS A 886 -17.36 23.26 21.98
C LYS A 886 -15.90 23.16 22.34
N THR A 887 -15.49 23.87 23.39
CA THR A 887 -14.13 23.81 23.94
C THR A 887 -14.20 23.35 25.38
N GLU A 888 -13.39 22.35 25.72
CA GLU A 888 -13.40 21.67 27.02
C GLU A 888 -11.97 21.56 27.56
N LEU A 889 -11.76 21.91 28.83
CA LEU A 889 -10.51 21.63 29.55
C LEU A 889 -10.53 20.17 30.01
N LEU A 890 -9.43 19.45 29.76
CA LEU A 890 -9.26 18.06 30.15
C LEU A 890 -8.42 17.93 31.43
N GLU A 891 -8.76 16.98 32.29
CA GLU A 891 -7.96 16.65 33.47
C GLU A 891 -6.89 15.61 33.12
N GLN A 892 -5.61 15.99 33.23
CA GLN A 892 -4.51 15.04 33.07
C GLN A 892 -4.53 14.00 34.20
N PRO A 893 -4.43 12.69 33.90
CA PRO A 893 -4.38 11.65 34.91
C PRO A 893 -3.27 11.86 35.94
N LYS A 894 -3.62 11.74 37.22
CA LYS A 894 -2.68 11.92 38.33
C LYS A 894 -1.71 10.73 38.39
N ARG A 895 -0.48 10.92 37.94
CA ARG A 895 0.62 9.95 38.03
C ARG A 895 1.72 10.44 38.97
N SER A 896 2.44 9.53 39.63
CA SER A 896 3.66 9.88 40.37
C SER A 896 4.81 10.17 39.41
N GLY A 897 4.99 9.29 38.42
CA GLY A 897 5.96 9.42 37.33
C GLY A 897 5.53 10.34 36.19
N ILE A 898 6.44 10.57 35.26
CA ILE A 898 6.16 11.25 33.98
C ILE A 898 5.96 10.16 32.94
N LEU A 899 4.80 10.17 32.29
CA LEU A 899 4.49 9.16 31.28
C LEU A 899 5.45 9.30 30.10
N ARG A 900 6.16 8.21 29.82
CA ARG A 900 7.07 8.08 28.70
C ARG A 900 6.37 7.43 27.51
N ASP A 901 6.94 7.58 26.31
CA ASP A 901 6.36 6.99 25.11
C ASP A 901 6.36 5.46 25.21
N ARG A 902 5.21 4.83 24.98
CA ARG A 902 5.08 3.38 25.01
C ARG A 902 5.67 2.77 23.74
N LEU A 903 6.64 1.87 23.88
CA LEU A 903 7.18 1.09 22.76
C LEU A 903 6.46 -0.24 22.57
N LEU A 904 5.99 -0.86 23.65
CA LEU A 904 5.36 -2.17 23.64
C LEU A 904 3.94 -2.12 23.04
N PRO A 905 3.45 -3.22 22.44
CA PRO A 905 2.06 -3.33 22.02
C PRO A 905 1.09 -3.00 23.16
N GLN A 906 -0.06 -2.42 22.82
CA GLN A 906 -1.10 -2.10 23.79
C GLN A 906 -1.84 -3.40 24.19
N PRO A 907 -1.91 -3.75 25.49
CA PRO A 907 -2.70 -4.90 25.94
C PRO A 907 -4.21 -4.62 25.85
N ASP A 908 -5.00 -5.67 25.67
CA ASP A 908 -6.47 -5.63 25.70
C ASP A 908 -7.04 -6.26 26.99
N GLN A 909 -6.22 -6.99 27.74
CA GLN A 909 -6.57 -7.60 29.02
C GLN A 909 -5.59 -7.14 30.12
N PHE A 910 -6.14 -6.89 31.32
CA PHE A 910 -5.41 -6.23 32.41
C PHE A 910 -5.47 -7.06 33.70
N PRO A 911 -4.63 -8.11 33.83
CA PRO A 911 -4.62 -8.96 35.03
C PRO A 911 -4.10 -8.23 36.27
N MET A 912 -3.31 -7.17 36.10
CA MET A 912 -2.84 -6.30 37.18
C MET A 912 -3.84 -5.18 37.47
N SER A 913 -4.11 -4.92 38.74
CA SER A 913 -4.94 -3.78 39.13
C SER A 913 -4.28 -2.47 38.71
N LYS A 914 -5.08 -1.45 38.38
CA LYS A 914 -4.57 -0.13 37.99
C LYS A 914 -3.59 0.43 39.03
N ASN A 915 -3.90 0.31 40.31
CA ASN A 915 -3.04 0.84 41.39
C ASN A 915 -1.71 0.09 41.49
N ASP A 916 -1.74 -1.25 41.37
CA ASP A 916 -0.51 -2.07 41.42
C ASP A 916 0.38 -1.79 40.20
N PHE A 917 -0.23 -1.61 39.02
CA PHE A 917 0.49 -1.27 37.80
C PHE A 917 1.16 0.10 37.93
N ILE A 918 0.41 1.13 38.35
CA ILE A 918 0.95 2.48 38.52
C ILE A 918 2.07 2.50 39.57
N ALA A 919 1.94 1.72 40.64
CA ALA A 919 2.98 1.61 41.67
C ALA A 919 4.26 0.94 41.16
N ALA A 920 4.13 -0.09 40.31
CA ALA A 920 5.28 -0.80 39.74
C ALA A 920 5.92 -0.06 38.56
N PHE A 921 5.11 0.63 37.75
CA PHE A 921 5.48 1.26 36.48
C PHE A 921 4.99 2.71 36.43
N PRO A 922 5.55 3.60 37.26
CA PRO A 922 5.04 4.97 37.42
C PRO A 922 5.12 5.80 36.14
N ASN A 923 6.02 5.44 35.22
CA ASN A 923 6.27 6.14 33.96
C ASN A 923 5.57 5.49 32.75
N ASP A 924 4.89 4.35 32.91
CA ASP A 924 4.23 3.64 31.81
C ASP A 924 2.72 3.83 31.82
N SER A 925 2.12 3.89 30.63
CA SER A 925 0.68 4.03 30.46
C SER A 925 -0.05 2.75 30.88
N TYR A 926 -1.20 2.92 31.53
CA TYR A 926 -2.11 1.83 31.87
C TYR A 926 -3.39 2.05 31.08
N GLN A 927 -3.77 1.08 30.24
CA GLN A 927 -4.82 1.27 29.25
C GLN A 927 -4.49 2.48 28.37
N ASP A 928 -5.42 3.39 28.23
CA ASP A 928 -5.44 4.53 27.33
C ASP A 928 -5.30 5.87 28.06
N ASP A 929 -4.68 5.86 29.25
CA ASP A 929 -4.56 7.05 30.10
C ASP A 929 -3.48 8.05 29.68
N ASN A 930 -2.66 7.71 28.70
CA ASN A 930 -1.82 8.67 27.98
C ASN A 930 -2.56 9.37 26.83
N LEU A 931 -3.75 8.90 26.42
CA LEU A 931 -4.49 9.45 25.28
C LEU A 931 -5.43 10.57 25.73
N PRO A 932 -5.21 11.84 25.30
CA PRO A 932 -6.06 12.96 25.70
C PRO A 932 -7.54 12.77 25.36
N GLU A 933 -7.86 12.02 24.30
CA GLU A 933 -9.22 11.71 23.88
C GLU A 933 -10.03 10.93 24.93
N LYS A 934 -9.36 10.23 25.85
CA LYS A 934 -9.94 9.43 26.93
C LYS A 934 -9.95 10.14 28.26
N TRP A 935 -9.31 11.31 28.36
CA TRP A 935 -9.26 12.07 29.58
C TRP A 935 -10.64 12.65 29.92
N THR A 936 -10.92 12.74 31.22
CA THR A 936 -12.18 13.29 31.71
C THR A 936 -12.22 14.80 31.50
N VAL A 937 -13.41 15.32 31.20
CA VAL A 937 -13.64 16.77 31.09
C VAL A 937 -13.60 17.37 32.48
N ALA A 938 -12.60 18.21 32.74
CA ALA A 938 -12.51 19.00 33.96
C ALA A 938 -13.52 20.15 33.97
N GLN A 939 -13.66 20.83 32.83
CA GLN A 939 -14.54 21.98 32.69
C GLN A 939 -14.96 22.20 31.24
N VAL A 940 -16.24 22.50 30.99
CA VAL A 940 -16.68 23.04 29.69
C VAL A 940 -16.39 24.54 29.67
N ILE A 941 -15.56 24.97 28.73
CA ILE A 941 -14.98 26.31 28.71
C ILE A 941 -15.90 27.24 27.93
N ASP A 942 -16.21 26.85 26.70
CA ASP A 942 -17.07 27.59 25.80
C ASP A 942 -17.90 26.63 24.95
N SER A 943 -19.10 27.06 24.56
CA SER A 943 -19.94 26.35 23.62
C SER A 943 -20.79 27.37 22.88
N LYS A 944 -20.53 27.51 21.58
CA LYS A 944 -21.18 28.52 20.76
C LYS A 944 -21.59 28.00 19.41
N GLU A 945 -22.67 28.56 18.88
CA GLU A 945 -23.05 28.35 17.49
C GLU A 945 -22.07 29.09 16.58
N ILE A 946 -21.71 28.45 15.48
CA ILE A 946 -20.83 29.00 14.47
C ILE A 946 -21.48 28.87 13.10
N GLN A 947 -21.13 29.81 12.22
CA GLN A 947 -21.50 29.75 10.81
C GLN A 947 -20.31 30.22 9.97
N THR A 948 -19.88 29.40 9.01
CA THR A 948 -18.91 29.83 8.00
C THR A 948 -19.56 30.73 6.96
N ASP A 949 -18.76 31.61 6.36
CA ASP A 949 -19.23 32.55 5.35
C ASP A 949 -19.40 31.91 3.96
N SER A 950 -19.69 32.73 2.94
CA SER A 950 -19.80 32.28 1.53
C SER A 950 -18.50 31.74 0.95
N THR A 951 -17.36 32.03 1.58
CA THR A 951 -16.05 31.44 1.24
C THR A 951 -15.78 30.16 2.04
N GLY A 952 -16.77 29.65 2.78
CA GLY A 952 -16.64 28.42 3.56
C GLY A 952 -15.56 28.55 4.64
N LEU A 953 -15.28 29.76 5.11
CA LEU A 953 -14.25 30.04 6.10
C LEU A 953 -14.89 30.70 7.32
N LEU A 954 -14.41 30.32 8.51
CA LEU A 954 -14.60 31.06 9.74
C LEU A 954 -13.29 31.03 10.51
N ILE A 955 -12.79 32.21 10.87
CA ILE A 955 -11.72 32.36 11.85
C ILE A 955 -12.40 32.84 13.13
N THR A 956 -12.25 32.07 14.20
CA THR A 956 -12.89 32.37 15.47
C THR A 956 -12.00 31.96 16.64
N GLY A 957 -12.51 32.21 17.84
CA GLY A 957 -11.72 32.06 19.04
C GLY A 957 -12.48 32.14 20.35
N ILE A 958 -11.72 32.26 21.43
CA ILE A 958 -12.24 32.49 22.78
C ILE A 958 -11.64 33.81 23.28
N ASP A 959 -12.49 34.78 23.62
CA ASP A 959 -12.09 36.14 24.02
C ASP A 959 -11.55 36.23 25.45
N ARG A 960 -11.75 35.18 26.26
CA ARG A 960 -11.21 35.12 27.62
C ARG A 960 -9.84 34.43 27.64
N LEU A 961 -8.97 34.90 28.52
CA LEU A 961 -7.70 34.24 28.81
C LEU A 961 -7.97 32.86 29.42
N LEU A 962 -7.34 31.83 28.86
CA LEU A 962 -7.48 30.45 29.33
C LEU A 962 -6.31 30.07 30.23
N ALA A 963 -6.59 29.24 31.23
CA ALA A 963 -5.53 28.66 32.06
C ALA A 963 -4.70 27.67 31.22
N PRO A 964 -3.38 27.57 31.46
CA PRO A 964 -2.55 26.55 30.83
C PRO A 964 -3.08 25.13 31.10
N GLY A 965 -3.10 24.27 30.09
CA GLY A 965 -3.63 22.91 30.21
C GLY A 965 -3.97 22.27 28.85
N MET A 966 -4.46 21.03 28.87
CA MET A 966 -4.90 20.30 27.68
C MET A 966 -6.38 20.57 27.40
N TYR A 967 -6.73 20.89 26.16
CA TYR A 967 -8.10 21.20 25.75
C TYR A 967 -8.55 20.29 24.61
N ARG A 968 -9.84 19.96 24.62
CA ARG A 968 -10.56 19.31 23.52
C ARG A 968 -11.48 20.30 22.84
N ILE A 969 -11.35 20.42 21.52
CA ILE A 969 -12.19 21.25 20.68
C ILE A 969 -12.99 20.34 19.76
N THR A 970 -14.30 20.40 19.92
CA THR A 970 -15.26 19.58 19.17
C THR A 970 -16.11 20.47 18.30
N LEU A 971 -16.01 20.27 16.99
CA LEU A 971 -16.88 20.87 15.98
C LEU A 971 -17.97 19.87 15.60
N GLN A 972 -19.22 20.22 15.85
CA GLN A 972 -20.39 19.44 15.46
C GLN A 972 -21.19 20.18 14.40
N SER A 973 -21.72 19.45 13.42
CA SER A 973 -22.59 19.99 12.37
C SER A 973 -23.50 18.89 11.83
N LYS A 974 -24.31 19.23 10.83
CA LYS A 974 -25.16 18.29 10.09
C LYS A 974 -24.92 18.46 8.60
N ASP A 975 -24.75 17.35 7.91
CA ASP A 975 -24.78 17.31 6.45
C ASP A 975 -26.20 17.59 5.94
N ILE A 976 -26.35 17.99 4.67
CA ILE A 976 -27.69 18.18 4.09
C ILE A 976 -28.53 16.88 4.11
N SER A 977 -27.89 15.70 4.08
CA SER A 977 -28.58 14.42 4.25
C SER A 977 -29.19 14.22 5.64
N GLY A 978 -28.87 15.09 6.61
CA GLY A 978 -29.23 14.95 8.03
C GLY A 978 -28.22 14.16 8.85
N ALA A 979 -27.16 13.62 8.22
CA ALA A 979 -26.10 12.90 8.92
C ALA A 979 -25.34 13.82 9.89
N ALA A 980 -25.13 13.36 11.13
CA ALA A 980 -24.33 14.08 12.11
C ALA A 980 -22.85 14.05 11.72
N LEU A 981 -22.20 15.20 11.81
CA LEU A 981 -20.77 15.38 11.55
C LEU A 981 -20.08 15.86 12.82
N GLU A 982 -18.97 15.22 13.15
CA GLU A 982 -18.15 15.57 14.30
C GLU A 982 -16.67 15.59 13.90
N VAL A 983 -15.97 16.65 14.30
CA VAL A 983 -14.52 16.79 14.18
C VAL A 983 -13.96 17.18 15.53
N VAL A 984 -13.14 16.30 16.12
CA VAL A 984 -12.48 16.51 17.42
C VAL A 984 -11.00 16.82 17.20
N ARG A 985 -10.48 17.78 17.96
CA ARG A 985 -9.05 18.14 18.03
C ARG A 985 -8.63 18.37 19.47
N HIS A 986 -7.38 18.07 19.79
CA HIS A 986 -6.77 18.36 21.08
C HIS A 986 -5.66 19.40 20.91
N CYS A 987 -5.37 20.18 21.93
CA CYS A 987 -4.33 21.19 21.93
C CYS A 987 -3.89 21.53 23.35
N VAL A 988 -2.65 22.00 23.51
CA VAL A 988 -2.12 22.45 24.79
C VAL A 988 -2.13 23.98 24.83
N VAL A 989 -2.86 24.56 25.77
CA VAL A 989 -2.75 26.00 26.07
C VAL A 989 -1.53 26.21 26.96
N TYR A 990 -0.69 27.17 26.59
CA TYR A 990 0.51 27.53 27.35
C TYR A 990 0.57 29.04 27.60
N ASP A 991 1.27 29.41 28.67
CA ASP A 991 1.65 30.80 28.96
C ASP A 991 3.14 30.96 28.64
N SER A 992 3.49 31.91 27.77
CA SER A 992 4.89 32.16 27.38
C SER A 992 5.77 32.66 28.53
N SER A 993 5.16 33.20 29.59
CA SER A 993 5.86 33.63 30.79
C SER A 993 5.96 32.54 31.86
N ALA A 994 5.30 31.39 31.66
CA ALA A 994 5.35 30.30 32.59
C ALA A 994 6.76 29.70 32.66
N LYS A 995 7.20 29.43 33.89
CA LYS A 995 8.50 28.82 34.14
C LYS A 995 8.47 27.29 34.04
N THR A 996 7.29 26.68 33.94
CA THR A 996 7.10 25.23 33.93
C THR A 996 6.14 24.82 32.80
N PRO A 997 6.26 23.60 32.25
CA PRO A 997 5.28 23.07 31.29
C PRO A 997 3.83 23.15 31.76
N ALA A 998 2.91 23.39 30.82
CA ALA A 998 1.46 23.49 31.08
C ALA A 998 0.83 22.15 31.47
N ILE A 999 1.43 21.04 31.01
CA ILE A 999 1.06 19.67 31.35
C ILE A 999 2.33 18.90 31.68
N ARG A 1000 2.22 17.85 32.51
CA ARG A 1000 3.37 17.01 32.84
C ARG A 1000 3.72 16.14 31.66
N MET A 1001 4.79 16.48 30.96
CA MET A 1001 5.25 15.79 29.76
C MET A 1001 6.78 15.69 29.71
N PRO A 1002 7.34 14.66 29.04
CA PRO A 1002 8.78 14.49 28.94
C PRO A 1002 9.47 15.69 28.29
N VAL A 1003 8.93 16.21 27.18
CA VAL A 1003 9.46 17.36 26.46
C VAL A 1003 8.33 18.26 25.97
N THR A 1004 8.53 19.56 26.10
CA THR A 1004 7.70 20.63 25.52
C THR A 1004 8.58 21.44 24.56
N LEU A 1005 8.15 21.60 23.31
CA LEU A 1005 8.80 22.49 22.34
C LEU A 1005 7.73 23.35 21.67
N ILE A 1006 7.87 24.68 21.76
CA ILE A 1006 6.89 25.63 21.26
C ILE A 1006 7.61 26.69 20.40
N PRO A 1007 7.57 26.57 19.07
CA PRO A 1007 7.98 27.64 18.16
C PRO A 1007 7.12 28.89 18.41
N GLN A 1008 7.74 30.07 18.48
CA GLN A 1008 7.03 31.34 18.66
C GLN A 1008 7.26 32.30 17.48
N ASN A 1009 8.51 32.46 17.05
CA ASN A 1009 8.86 33.21 15.86
C ASN A 1009 9.98 32.44 15.14
N VAL A 1010 9.64 31.62 14.15
CA VAL A 1010 10.63 30.81 13.41
C VAL A 1010 10.62 31.10 11.91
N ILE A 1011 9.84 32.08 11.45
CA ILE A 1011 9.98 32.71 10.14
C ILE A 1011 10.29 34.18 10.37
N CYS A 1012 11.51 34.59 10.07
CA CYS A 1012 12.04 35.88 10.51
C CYS A 1012 12.95 36.53 9.46
N GLU A 1013 12.84 37.84 9.33
CA GLU A 1013 13.73 38.68 8.53
C GLU A 1013 15.03 39.02 9.31
N PRO A 1014 16.15 39.27 8.62
CA PRO A 1014 17.32 39.92 9.19
C PRO A 1014 16.97 41.22 9.93
N GLY A 1015 17.48 41.35 11.16
CA GLY A 1015 17.13 42.40 12.11
C GLY A 1015 16.13 41.94 13.18
N GLU A 1016 15.40 40.84 12.95
CA GLU A 1016 14.46 40.26 13.90
C GLU A 1016 15.14 39.21 14.80
N LYS A 1017 14.36 38.61 15.70
CA LYS A 1017 14.81 37.53 16.59
C LYS A 1017 13.93 36.29 16.39
N ALA A 1018 14.55 35.16 16.08
CA ALA A 1018 13.86 33.88 16.14
C ALA A 1018 13.70 33.47 17.61
N THR A 1019 12.50 33.02 17.98
CA THR A 1019 12.17 32.63 19.36
C THR A 1019 11.41 31.31 19.42
N PHE A 1020 11.76 30.49 20.40
CA PHE A 1020 11.02 29.28 20.75
C PHE A 1020 11.19 28.95 22.24
N LEU A 1021 10.22 28.23 22.81
CA LEU A 1021 10.31 27.70 24.17
C LEU A 1021 10.66 26.23 24.13
N PHE A 1022 11.57 25.80 24.98
CA PHE A 1022 11.81 24.38 25.25
C PHE A 1022 11.75 24.13 26.74
N GLY A 1023 11.15 23.01 27.15
CA GLY A 1023 11.06 22.62 28.55
C GLY A 1023 10.86 21.13 28.75
N THR A 1024 10.97 20.72 30.01
CA THR A 1024 10.73 19.34 30.45
C THR A 1024 10.12 19.36 31.85
N SER A 1025 9.28 18.37 32.15
CA SER A 1025 8.72 18.20 33.49
C SER A 1025 9.62 17.38 34.42
N TYR A 1026 10.72 16.82 33.92
CA TYR A 1026 11.65 16.03 34.75
C TYR A 1026 12.34 16.92 35.79
N PRO A 1027 12.50 16.45 37.04
CA PRO A 1027 13.14 17.24 38.10
C PRO A 1027 14.63 17.50 37.84
N SER A 1028 15.28 16.70 37.00
CA SER A 1028 16.63 16.92 36.48
C SER A 1028 16.72 16.30 35.09
N ALA A 1029 17.25 17.02 34.12
CA ALA A 1029 17.52 16.50 32.78
C ALA A 1029 18.66 17.27 32.12
N THR A 1030 19.51 16.55 31.41
CA THR A 1030 20.55 17.13 30.56
C THR A 1030 20.10 17.13 29.09
N VAL A 1031 20.05 18.31 28.48
CA VAL A 1031 19.64 18.50 27.09
C VAL A 1031 20.82 18.93 26.25
N ARG A 1032 21.07 18.20 25.16
CA ARG A 1032 22.08 18.57 24.17
C ARG A 1032 21.48 19.56 23.18
N TYR A 1033 22.04 20.76 23.14
CA TYR A 1033 21.75 21.81 22.17
C TYR A 1033 22.79 21.80 21.06
N GLN A 1034 22.35 21.78 19.81
CA GLN A 1034 23.20 21.79 18.62
C GLN A 1034 22.65 22.79 17.59
N PHE A 1035 23.46 23.76 17.18
CA PHE A 1035 23.13 24.74 16.14
C PHE A 1035 23.80 24.31 14.83
N GLU A 1036 23.01 23.96 13.83
CA GLU A 1036 23.50 23.61 12.50
C GLU A 1036 23.12 24.67 11.46
N TYR A 1037 24.11 25.08 10.66
CA TYR A 1037 23.93 25.97 9.52
C TYR A 1037 24.79 25.53 8.35
N ARG A 1038 24.19 25.34 7.17
CA ARG A 1038 24.88 24.91 5.94
C ARG A 1038 25.72 23.65 6.14
N ASN A 1039 25.09 22.63 6.73
CA ASN A 1039 25.73 21.38 7.13
C ASN A 1039 26.82 21.54 8.21
N GLN A 1040 27.13 22.75 8.69
CA GLN A 1040 28.15 23.03 9.69
C GLN A 1040 27.56 23.16 11.10
N MET A 1041 28.15 22.44 12.06
CA MET A 1041 27.83 22.61 13.48
C MET A 1041 28.51 23.86 14.00
N LEU A 1042 27.73 24.92 14.26
CA LEU A 1042 28.24 26.23 14.68
C LEU A 1042 28.37 26.36 16.20
N ASP A 1043 27.47 25.73 16.96
CA ASP A 1043 27.46 25.75 18.42
C ASP A 1043 26.96 24.41 18.94
N GLN A 1044 27.54 23.95 20.03
CA GLN A 1044 27.12 22.73 20.71
C GLN A 1044 27.38 22.84 22.21
N LYS A 1045 26.34 22.57 23.02
CA LYS A 1045 26.44 22.63 24.48
C LYS A 1045 25.43 21.72 25.16
N LEU A 1046 25.71 21.42 26.43
CA LEU A 1046 24.80 20.73 27.33
C LEU A 1046 24.11 21.76 28.22
N ILE A 1047 22.79 21.63 28.37
CA ILE A 1047 21.95 22.55 29.12
C ILE A 1047 21.19 21.71 30.15
N GLU A 1048 21.37 22.03 31.43
CA GLU A 1048 20.64 21.40 32.52
C GLU A 1048 19.25 22.02 32.67
N PHE A 1049 18.24 21.19 32.89
CA PHE A 1049 16.85 21.57 33.17
C PHE A 1049 16.38 20.93 34.49
N SER A 1050 15.56 21.66 35.26
CA SER A 1050 14.93 21.16 36.47
C SER A 1050 13.45 21.58 36.54
N ASN A 1051 12.57 20.73 35.99
CA ASN A 1051 11.14 20.96 35.83
C ASN A 1051 10.86 22.40 35.40
N GLU A 1052 11.39 22.79 34.24
CA GLU A 1052 11.38 24.16 33.80
C GLU A 1052 11.18 24.30 32.29
N MET A 1053 10.80 25.50 31.90
CA MET A 1053 10.70 25.96 30.52
C MET A 1053 11.60 27.18 30.33
N ARG A 1054 12.34 27.22 29.22
CA ARG A 1054 13.24 28.32 28.86
C ARG A 1054 12.94 28.82 27.46
N GLU A 1055 13.00 30.13 27.30
CA GLU A 1055 12.97 30.79 25.99
C GLU A 1055 14.37 30.85 25.39
N PHE A 1056 14.46 30.48 24.12
CA PHE A 1056 15.63 30.63 23.30
C PHE A 1056 15.37 31.76 22.30
N SER A 1057 16.27 32.73 22.24
CA SER A 1057 16.17 33.90 21.35
C SER A 1057 17.45 34.04 20.55
N ILE A 1058 17.37 33.89 19.23
CA ILE A 1058 18.50 34.00 18.31
C ILE A 1058 18.34 35.24 17.41
N PRO A 1059 19.29 36.19 17.42
CA PRO A 1059 19.26 37.33 16.51
C PRO A 1059 19.50 36.90 15.06
N ILE A 1060 18.74 37.46 14.13
CA ILE A 1060 18.80 37.12 12.71
C ILE A 1060 19.59 38.18 11.97
N GLU A 1061 20.62 37.75 11.25
CA GLU A 1061 21.50 38.58 10.46
C GLU A 1061 21.34 38.23 8.98
N GLU A 1062 21.81 39.09 8.09
CA GLU A 1062 21.73 38.85 6.63
C GLU A 1062 22.44 37.55 6.22
N LYS A 1063 23.49 37.16 6.97
CA LYS A 1063 24.22 35.91 6.74
C LYS A 1063 23.37 34.66 7.00
N HIS A 1064 22.22 34.75 7.70
CA HIS A 1064 21.34 33.62 8.02
C HIS A 1064 20.26 33.34 6.96
N ARG A 1065 20.19 34.14 5.88
CA ARG A 1065 19.28 33.91 4.75
C ARG A 1065 19.37 32.46 4.25
N GLY A 1066 18.22 31.87 3.93
CA GLY A 1066 18.04 30.45 3.63
C GLY A 1066 17.78 29.58 4.87
N GLY A 1067 17.90 30.13 6.08
CA GLY A 1067 17.51 29.46 7.33
C GLY A 1067 18.57 28.55 7.94
N PHE A 1068 18.28 28.05 9.14
CA PHE A 1068 19.15 27.14 9.92
C PHE A 1068 18.31 26.19 10.79
N THR A 1069 18.95 25.23 11.46
CA THR A 1069 18.25 24.25 12.31
C THR A 1069 18.93 24.08 13.66
N ILE A 1070 18.13 24.00 14.72
CA ILE A 1070 18.59 23.74 16.08
C ILE A 1070 18.07 22.37 16.54
N TYR A 1071 18.95 21.50 17.01
CA TYR A 1071 18.58 20.20 17.55
C TYR A 1071 18.68 20.20 19.08
N LEU A 1072 17.67 19.60 19.70
CA LEU A 1072 17.51 19.44 21.14
C LEU A 1072 17.29 17.97 21.41
N THR A 1073 18.30 17.31 21.98
CA THR A 1073 18.27 15.87 22.28
C THR A 1073 18.35 15.66 23.78
N MET A 1074 17.38 14.94 24.34
CA MET A 1074 17.32 14.55 25.75
C MET A 1074 17.17 13.04 25.85
N VAL A 1075 17.86 12.42 26.80
CA VAL A 1075 17.66 11.01 27.18
C VAL A 1075 17.17 11.01 28.63
N HIS A 1076 16.13 10.25 28.94
CA HIS A 1076 15.66 10.07 30.32
C HIS A 1076 14.81 8.80 30.41
N ASP A 1077 14.88 8.06 31.52
CA ASP A 1077 14.10 6.82 31.78
C ASP A 1077 14.08 5.82 30.60
N GLY A 1078 15.24 5.62 29.96
CA GLY A 1078 15.42 4.69 28.84
C GLY A 1078 14.76 5.16 27.54
N ARG A 1079 14.39 6.44 27.43
CA ARG A 1079 13.81 7.06 26.23
C ARG A 1079 14.65 8.20 25.71
N MET A 1080 14.66 8.36 24.39
CA MET A 1080 15.26 9.49 23.71
C MET A 1080 14.17 10.39 23.14
N TYR A 1081 14.30 11.68 23.43
CA TYR A 1081 13.45 12.74 22.90
C TYR A 1081 14.34 13.67 22.07
N ALA A 1082 14.26 13.54 20.75
CA ALA A 1082 14.94 14.41 19.80
C ALA A 1082 13.93 15.37 19.16
N ARG A 1083 14.24 16.65 19.18
CA ARG A 1083 13.44 17.71 18.55
C ARG A 1083 14.34 18.61 17.71
N ALA A 1084 13.81 19.09 16.59
CA ALA A 1084 14.49 20.04 15.71
C ALA A 1084 13.65 21.29 15.57
N VAL A 1085 14.25 22.48 15.66
CA VAL A 1085 13.62 23.77 15.38
C VAL A 1085 14.18 24.30 14.08
N HIS A 1086 13.34 24.36 13.05
CA HIS A 1086 13.69 24.95 11.76
C HIS A 1086 13.37 26.44 11.78
N VAL A 1087 14.39 27.28 11.56
CA VAL A 1087 14.22 28.73 11.45
C VAL A 1087 14.35 29.13 9.98
N ALA A 1088 13.25 29.60 9.39
CA ALA A 1088 13.17 30.11 8.04
C ALA A 1088 13.61 31.58 7.99
N VAL A 1089 14.56 31.89 7.12
CA VAL A 1089 14.97 33.27 6.83
C VAL A 1089 14.81 33.49 5.32
N PRO A 1090 13.67 34.04 4.85
CA PRO A 1090 13.31 34.08 3.42
C PRO A 1090 14.28 34.91 2.60
N TRP A 1091 14.28 34.80 1.27
CA TRP A 1091 15.11 35.63 0.37
C TRP A 1091 14.39 36.88 -0.14
N SER A 1092 13.56 37.49 0.70
CA SER A 1092 12.69 38.61 0.28
C SER A 1092 13.46 39.83 -0.23
N ASN A 1093 14.73 40.00 0.15
CA ASN A 1093 15.63 41.01 -0.41
C ASN A 1093 15.89 40.84 -1.93
N LYS A 1094 15.52 39.69 -2.51
CA LYS A 1094 15.60 39.39 -3.94
C LYS A 1094 14.27 39.52 -4.67
N ASP A 1095 13.18 39.83 -3.97
CA ASP A 1095 11.86 39.94 -4.58
C ASP A 1095 11.81 41.12 -5.56
N LEU A 1096 11.19 40.88 -6.72
CA LEU A 1096 10.93 41.86 -7.75
C LEU A 1096 9.43 42.05 -7.91
N THR A 1097 8.97 43.30 -7.88
CA THR A 1097 7.57 43.66 -8.18
C THR A 1097 7.50 44.17 -9.61
N ILE A 1098 6.55 43.64 -10.40
CA ILE A 1098 6.29 44.09 -11.78
C ILE A 1098 4.91 44.75 -11.83
N GLU A 1099 4.88 46.03 -12.18
CA GLU A 1099 3.65 46.81 -12.35
C GLU A 1099 3.41 47.09 -13.84
N THR A 1100 2.19 46.84 -14.33
CA THR A 1100 1.78 47.14 -15.70
C THR A 1100 1.22 48.56 -15.78
N ALA A 1101 1.93 49.46 -16.45
CA ALA A 1101 1.47 50.83 -16.70
C ALA A 1101 0.55 50.94 -17.92
N THR A 1102 0.77 50.12 -18.96
CA THR A 1102 -0.15 49.97 -20.09
C THR A 1102 -0.25 48.49 -20.48
N PHE A 1103 -1.44 47.92 -20.36
CA PHE A 1103 -1.78 46.57 -20.82
C PHE A 1103 -3.23 46.55 -21.30
N ARG A 1104 -3.46 46.10 -22.54
CA ARG A 1104 -4.81 45.91 -23.10
C ARG A 1104 -5.05 44.42 -23.26
N ASP A 1105 -6.20 43.97 -22.79
CA ASP A 1105 -6.65 42.58 -22.88
C ASP A 1105 -7.20 42.22 -24.28
N LYS A 1106 -7.64 43.22 -25.06
CA LYS A 1106 -8.18 43.04 -26.43
C LYS A 1106 -7.48 43.96 -27.43
N VAL A 1107 -7.06 43.38 -28.56
CA VAL A 1107 -6.31 44.06 -29.62
C VAL A 1107 -6.85 43.66 -31.00
N GLN A 1108 -6.74 44.54 -31.99
CA GLN A 1108 -7.08 44.20 -33.38
C GLN A 1108 -5.91 43.47 -34.05
N PRO A 1109 -6.17 42.49 -34.94
CA PRO A 1109 -5.12 41.83 -35.70
C PRO A 1109 -4.25 42.83 -36.47
N GLY A 1110 -2.93 42.71 -36.33
CA GLY A 1110 -1.96 43.60 -36.99
C GLY A 1110 -1.83 45.01 -36.38
N ALA A 1111 -2.60 45.34 -35.35
CA ALA A 1111 -2.45 46.60 -34.62
C ALA A 1111 -1.09 46.68 -33.92
N LYS A 1112 -0.49 47.87 -33.93
CA LYS A 1112 0.73 48.14 -33.17
C LYS A 1112 0.36 48.38 -31.72
N GLU A 1113 0.95 47.62 -30.81
CA GLU A 1113 0.74 47.74 -29.36
C GLU A 1113 2.04 48.01 -28.62
N SER A 1114 1.94 48.70 -27.49
CA SER A 1114 3.06 49.01 -26.61
C SER A 1114 2.69 48.74 -25.17
N TRP A 1115 3.40 47.78 -24.56
CA TRP A 1115 3.30 47.46 -23.14
C TRP A 1115 4.39 48.18 -22.37
N ARG A 1116 4.00 48.88 -21.31
CA ARG A 1116 4.93 49.53 -20.39
C ARG A 1116 4.86 48.83 -19.04
N LEU A 1117 6.01 48.33 -18.60
CA LEU A 1117 6.19 47.64 -17.32
C LEU A 1117 7.14 48.45 -16.45
N THR A 1118 6.90 48.47 -15.15
CA THR A 1118 7.82 49.04 -14.15
C THR A 1118 8.24 47.93 -13.22
N ILE A 1119 9.55 47.67 -13.15
CA ILE A 1119 10.14 46.64 -12.28
C ILE A 1119 10.79 47.35 -11.10
N LYS A 1120 10.43 46.94 -9.88
CA LYS A 1120 10.97 47.48 -8.63
C LYS A 1120 11.55 46.34 -7.78
N ASN A 1121 12.63 46.61 -7.06
CA ASN A 1121 13.10 45.74 -5.99
C ASN A 1121 12.29 45.97 -4.69
N LYS A 1122 12.62 45.23 -3.62
CA LYS A 1122 12.00 45.39 -2.30
C LYS A 1122 12.02 46.83 -1.75
N ASP A 1123 13.04 47.63 -2.09
CA ASP A 1123 13.17 49.03 -1.67
C ASP A 1123 12.38 50.02 -2.56
N GLY A 1124 11.62 49.53 -3.53
CA GLY A 1124 10.88 50.34 -4.49
C GLY A 1124 11.75 50.98 -5.59
N LYS A 1125 13.04 50.63 -5.69
CA LYS A 1125 13.99 51.16 -6.68
C LYS A 1125 14.07 50.27 -7.91
N ALA A 1126 14.47 50.85 -9.04
CA ALA A 1126 14.70 50.09 -10.26
C ALA A 1126 15.91 49.15 -10.09
N PRO A 1127 15.75 47.82 -10.24
CA PRO A 1127 16.86 46.88 -10.17
C PRO A 1127 17.66 46.87 -11.47
N THR A 1128 18.90 46.38 -11.42
CA THR A 1128 19.59 45.87 -12.62
C THR A 1128 19.01 44.49 -12.94
N ALA A 1129 18.20 44.39 -13.98
CA ALA A 1129 17.50 43.17 -14.34
C ALA A 1129 17.56 42.91 -15.86
N GLU A 1130 17.54 41.64 -16.22
CA GLU A 1130 17.28 41.19 -17.58
C GLU A 1130 15.83 40.71 -17.67
N MET A 1131 15.12 41.13 -18.72
CA MET A 1131 13.73 40.73 -18.95
C MET A 1131 13.63 39.87 -20.21
N VAL A 1132 12.86 38.79 -20.13
CA VAL A 1132 12.38 38.04 -21.30
C VAL A 1132 10.86 38.01 -21.27
N ALA A 1133 10.23 38.25 -22.43
CA ALA A 1133 8.80 38.12 -22.61
C ALA A 1133 8.52 36.99 -23.59
N ARG A 1134 7.44 36.25 -23.37
CA ARG A 1134 6.94 35.23 -24.31
C ARG A 1134 5.55 35.60 -24.80
N LEU A 1135 5.31 35.37 -26.08
CA LEU A 1135 4.00 35.52 -26.71
C LEU A 1135 3.86 34.42 -27.76
N TYR A 1136 2.86 33.56 -27.59
CA TYR A 1136 2.52 32.52 -28.54
C TYR A 1136 1.00 32.32 -28.55
N ASP A 1137 0.52 31.59 -29.55
CA ASP A 1137 -0.90 31.30 -29.76
C ASP A 1137 -1.40 30.34 -28.67
N ALA A 1138 -2.37 30.78 -27.85
CA ALA A 1138 -2.91 30.00 -26.72
C ALA A 1138 -3.49 28.64 -27.15
N SER A 1139 -3.89 28.49 -28.42
CA SER A 1139 -4.36 27.21 -28.96
C SER A 1139 -3.34 26.06 -28.85
N LEU A 1140 -2.05 26.38 -28.71
CA LEU A 1140 -1.00 25.39 -28.57
C LEU A 1140 -0.98 24.72 -27.18
N ASP A 1141 -1.53 25.38 -26.15
CA ASP A 1141 -1.59 24.83 -24.79
C ASP A 1141 -2.55 23.64 -24.71
N ALA A 1142 -3.52 23.54 -25.63
CA ALA A 1142 -4.39 22.37 -25.77
C ALA A 1142 -3.60 21.08 -26.09
N TYR A 1143 -2.43 21.19 -26.71
CA TYR A 1143 -1.55 20.05 -27.00
C TYR A 1143 -0.44 19.89 -25.97
N LYS A 1144 0.22 20.99 -25.61
CA LYS A 1144 1.34 20.98 -24.67
C LYS A 1144 1.47 22.33 -23.97
N PRO A 1145 0.99 22.46 -22.72
CA PRO A 1145 1.12 23.69 -21.95
C PRO A 1145 2.59 24.09 -21.75
N ASN A 1146 2.88 25.39 -21.86
CA ASN A 1146 4.21 25.93 -21.59
C ASN A 1146 4.35 26.45 -20.15
N TRP A 1147 5.22 25.82 -19.37
CA TRP A 1147 5.59 26.27 -18.04
C TRP A 1147 7.09 26.58 -18.00
N TRP A 1148 7.48 27.57 -17.20
CA TRP A 1148 8.89 27.87 -16.91
C TRP A 1148 9.17 27.42 -15.48
N GLU A 1149 10.32 26.79 -15.28
CA GLU A 1149 10.80 26.50 -13.93
C GLU A 1149 11.14 27.83 -13.24
N GLU A 1150 10.67 28.01 -12.01
CA GLU A 1150 11.00 29.19 -11.22
C GLU A 1150 12.44 29.09 -10.70
N PHE A 1151 13.15 30.21 -10.70
CA PHE A 1151 14.48 30.32 -10.10
C PHE A 1151 14.36 30.28 -8.57
N GLY A 1152 14.44 29.09 -7.98
CA GLY A 1152 14.34 28.92 -6.54
C GLY A 1152 15.58 29.41 -5.79
N TRP A 1153 15.40 30.33 -4.85
CA TRP A 1153 16.40 30.59 -3.81
C TRP A 1153 16.38 29.45 -2.80
N MET A 1154 17.53 28.89 -2.44
CA MET A 1154 17.59 27.67 -1.64
C MET A 1154 17.25 27.95 -0.17
N ASN A 1155 16.30 27.19 0.37
CA ASN A 1155 16.16 26.98 1.81
C ASN A 1155 17.12 25.86 2.21
N MET A 1156 17.94 26.11 3.23
CA MET A 1156 19.05 25.25 3.65
C MET A 1156 18.73 24.57 4.99
N TYR A 1157 17.54 23.97 5.09
CA TYR A 1157 17.22 23.20 6.29
C TYR A 1157 18.09 21.95 6.36
N ALA A 1158 18.71 21.77 7.52
CA ALA A 1158 19.59 20.65 7.75
C ALA A 1158 18.81 19.34 7.90
N THR A 1159 19.48 18.23 7.58
CA THR A 1159 18.89 16.89 7.51
C THR A 1159 19.49 15.92 8.52
N MET A 1160 20.24 16.41 9.53
CA MET A 1160 20.90 15.56 10.51
C MET A 1160 19.86 14.76 11.29
N GLN A 1161 19.91 13.44 11.15
CA GLN A 1161 19.05 12.51 11.86
C GLN A 1161 19.71 12.06 13.16
N VAL A 1162 18.94 12.07 14.25
CA VAL A 1162 19.34 11.53 15.54
C VAL A 1162 18.60 10.22 15.75
N THR A 1163 19.35 9.12 15.82
CA THR A 1163 18.74 7.79 15.92
C THR A 1163 19.27 7.06 17.15
N SER A 1164 18.35 6.54 17.95
CA SER A 1164 18.70 5.68 19.08
C SER A 1164 19.09 4.30 18.60
N ALA A 1165 20.14 3.72 19.19
CA ALA A 1165 20.51 2.33 19.03
C ALA A 1165 20.02 1.45 20.20
N THR A 1166 19.54 2.07 21.28
CA THR A 1166 19.16 1.42 22.54
C THR A 1166 17.64 1.29 22.70
N SER A 1167 16.88 2.32 22.30
CA SER A 1167 15.42 2.36 22.40
C SER A 1167 14.79 1.55 21.26
N GLY A 1168 14.05 0.49 21.59
CA GLY A 1168 13.40 -0.40 20.63
C GLY A 1168 12.60 -1.52 21.29
N VAL A 1169 11.98 -2.37 20.48
CA VAL A 1169 11.22 -3.55 20.93
C VAL A 1169 11.88 -4.81 20.40
N ALA A 1170 12.18 -5.74 21.30
CA ALA A 1170 12.60 -7.10 20.99
C ALA A 1170 11.36 -8.01 20.96
N GLN A 1171 11.21 -8.78 19.89
CA GLN A 1171 10.22 -9.85 19.80
C GLN A 1171 10.87 -11.19 20.14
N SER A 1172 10.18 -12.00 20.93
CA SER A 1172 10.67 -13.34 21.26
C SER A 1172 10.70 -14.26 20.06
N GLN A 1173 11.64 -15.20 20.08
CA GLN A 1173 11.62 -16.33 19.18
C GLN A 1173 10.80 -17.47 19.81
N LEU A 1174 10.01 -18.16 18.98
CA LEU A 1174 9.20 -19.29 19.40
C LEU A 1174 9.76 -20.58 18.81
N TYR A 1175 10.13 -21.52 19.67
CA TYR A 1175 10.35 -22.91 19.29
C TYR A 1175 9.10 -23.72 19.65
N GLU A 1176 8.53 -24.42 18.68
CA GLU A 1176 7.42 -25.35 18.92
C GLU A 1176 7.73 -26.74 18.33
N LYS A 1177 7.45 -27.79 19.09
CA LYS A 1177 7.54 -29.18 18.61
C LYS A 1177 6.32 -29.95 19.09
N PHE A 1178 5.50 -30.38 18.12
CA PHE A 1178 4.19 -31.03 18.34
C PHE A 1178 3.22 -30.27 19.27
N TRP A 1179 3.42 -28.96 19.49
CA TRP A 1179 2.56 -28.15 20.36
C TRP A 1179 1.14 -27.99 19.81
N ASN A 1180 1.06 -27.85 18.49
CA ASN A 1180 -0.13 -27.72 17.67
C ASN A 1180 -0.38 -29.01 16.87
N TYR A 1181 -0.12 -30.17 17.46
CA TYR A 1181 -0.46 -31.45 16.83
C TYR A 1181 -1.94 -31.78 17.09
N PHE A 1182 -2.75 -31.69 16.04
CA PHE A 1182 -4.14 -32.13 16.05
C PHE A 1182 -4.21 -33.41 15.21
N PRO A 1183 -4.50 -34.58 15.82
CA PRO A 1183 -4.73 -35.79 15.04
C PRO A 1183 -5.99 -35.58 14.21
N LEU A 1184 -5.82 -35.31 12.91
CA LEU A 1184 -6.93 -35.32 11.97
C LEU A 1184 -7.50 -36.75 11.94
N SER A 1185 -8.83 -36.86 11.89
CA SER A 1185 -9.48 -38.17 11.75
C SER A 1185 -8.86 -38.97 10.60
N SER A 1186 -8.44 -40.20 10.92
CA SER A 1186 -7.51 -41.02 10.14
C SER A 1186 -8.14 -41.67 8.90
N SER A 1187 -8.61 -40.88 7.94
CA SER A 1187 -9.07 -41.35 6.64
C SER A 1187 -8.24 -40.86 5.45
N LEU A 1188 -7.04 -40.32 5.72
CA LEU A 1188 -6.03 -39.96 4.71
C LEU A 1188 -4.95 -41.05 4.62
N VAL A 1189 -5.31 -42.18 3.99
CA VAL A 1189 -4.36 -43.13 3.37
C VAL A 1189 -4.88 -43.51 1.99
#